data_AF-A0A9W9XNI0-F1
#
_entry.id   AF-A0A9W9XNI0-F1
#
_cell.length_a   1.000
_cell.length_b   1.000
_cell.length_c   1.000
_cell.angle_alpha   90.00
_cell.angle_beta   90.00
_cell.angle_gamma   90.00
#
_symmetry.space_group_name_H-M   'P 1'
#
loop_
_entity.id
_entity.type
_entity.pdbx_description
1 polymer ?
#
loop_
_entity_poly.entity_id
_entity_poly.type
_entity_poly.pdbx_seq_one_letter_code
_entity_poly.pdbx_strand_id
1 'polypeptide(L)'
;MASPLPPKHRRDFDVAIICALQLEADAVEALFDYFWDEDSDRYGKASGDQNAYRTGVIGDHNVVLTYMPGIGKGHAASVAASFRSSFQGIRLALIVGICGGVPGRTEKDIFLGDIVISDEIVIYDLGRRFPAGFRRKELGADSAVNIEVRAFLHKIKSRKGRENLLSKTHRHLNTLQKRITDYRSPARNLDRLFKPTYGHKHHSPSRCKKCKKDEHCAEAQEATCEALKCHRKGLVARACPSPGEINIHFGRIASGDTVMKSGEDRDRIAAEENVIAFEMEGAGICNNLPCIVVKGVCDYADSHKDKIWQKYTAATAAACMRSLLEQWAMVDQPKGSNKQLKYPTQGYPYCRLDTLSKVESPQSACCDKESQKNDDTSDGDLLQVLPTIESGFRIALTCFKQNRKCLPRDVDLKSILKNQRVIFSDNVEILSSDASGSLNNHLGSSKRILLELTLAIQTKLKEIEDITRRLPVATKAKEQHRSAADRLKDAIEDLKTLIQVFTTSIPQRKLPRLSEESKIVKTPKGRREFQHFRIVQQAACSLYDALGTACNAHDVHDVHLSLQPDLNETRVRFNVAFIQNIMIPGKAVWITVESTIKSSELSFQPVSTPLSRDHSSLKRPRPPNEEYCPPKSRKRAHFRLLPGPLHSVCPEEPIIRIPNLYLQRNFCTVVERSLHQQECNGCIGMLGDSDICKHLAYMGNQANSIATSASLSQLISLSGTDSTKGMGLYERVRLAKYLATAVLYYHATPWLNKAWRSDDVRFFGYHDSLLQQAQHVLPYMTTSIQAPNSSVNSQHQSSEYHHIIRNPVLFGLGVMFLELAYQAPLRALQQPVDLGKGETQGFADYFTAHRLVDHTYRMVSKSFKIIISKCLHCDFGHDSDFASPALQEAFYYDVVMGLENLEKVFRELQLDDLDPTPV
;
A
#
# COMPACT_ATOMS: atom_id res chain seq x y z
N MET A 1 22.55 1.91 45.32
CA MET A 1 21.20 1.36 45.06
C MET A 1 21.38 -0.03 44.48
N ALA A 2 20.56 -1.00 44.85
CA ALA A 2 20.58 -2.31 44.18
C ALA A 2 20.20 -2.10 42.71
N SER A 3 20.89 -2.78 41.78
CA SER A 3 20.57 -2.69 40.35
C SER A 3 19.11 -3.08 40.13
N PRO A 4 18.35 -2.33 39.31
CA PRO A 4 16.96 -2.69 39.00
C PRO A 4 16.93 -4.09 38.37
N LEU A 5 15.89 -4.87 38.68
CA LEU A 5 15.71 -6.17 38.06
C LEU A 5 15.14 -6.00 36.65
N PRO A 6 15.71 -6.67 35.64
CA PRO A 6 15.21 -6.58 34.28
C PRO A 6 13.78 -7.14 34.20
N PRO A 7 12.87 -6.50 33.44
CA PRO A 7 11.57 -7.07 33.14
C PRO A 7 11.69 -8.48 32.52
N LYS A 8 10.71 -9.35 32.78
CA LYS A 8 10.74 -10.73 32.26
C LYS A 8 10.22 -10.81 30.84
N HIS A 9 9.27 -9.95 30.50
CA HIS A 9 8.54 -9.98 29.25
C HIS A 9 8.27 -8.55 28.73
N ARG A 10 8.02 -8.42 27.42
CA ARG A 10 7.63 -7.14 26.78
C ARG A 10 6.36 -6.49 27.34
N ARG A 11 5.51 -7.26 28.03
CA ARG A 11 4.30 -6.75 28.70
C ARG A 11 4.59 -6.05 30.03
N ASP A 12 5.82 -6.16 30.52
CA ASP A 12 6.23 -5.57 31.81
C ASP A 12 6.76 -4.12 31.62
N PHE A 13 6.76 -3.62 30.39
CA PHE A 13 6.97 -2.22 30.04
C PHE A 13 5.62 -1.50 30.06
N ASP A 14 5.54 -0.43 30.84
CA ASP A 14 4.31 0.33 31.08
C ASP A 14 4.34 1.73 30.46
N VAL A 15 5.52 2.20 30.04
CA VAL A 15 5.72 3.53 29.46
C VAL A 15 6.41 3.43 28.09
N ALA A 16 5.80 4.08 27.09
CA ALA A 16 6.38 4.27 25.78
C ALA A 16 6.84 5.72 25.63
N ILE A 17 8.03 5.95 25.10
CA ILE A 17 8.54 7.27 24.74
C ILE A 17 8.72 7.30 23.23
N ILE A 18 8.13 8.30 22.58
CA ILE A 18 8.06 8.40 21.12
C ILE A 18 8.70 9.73 20.71
N CYS A 19 9.74 9.65 19.89
CA CYS A 19 10.48 10.79 19.36
C CYS A 19 10.48 10.75 17.82
N ALA A 20 10.19 11.89 17.19
CA ALA A 20 10.09 12.00 15.74
C ALA A 20 11.47 12.18 15.08
N LEU A 21 12.38 12.87 15.78
CA LEU A 21 13.72 13.19 15.32
C LEU A 21 14.78 12.53 16.19
N GLN A 22 15.94 12.24 15.58
CA GLN A 22 17.07 11.68 16.30
C GLN A 22 17.54 12.58 17.45
N LEU A 23 17.61 13.91 17.24
CA LEU A 23 18.00 14.86 18.29
C LEU A 23 17.09 14.83 19.52
N GLU A 24 15.81 14.46 19.33
CA GLU A 24 14.83 14.34 20.41
C GLU A 24 15.08 13.04 21.19
N ALA A 25 15.29 11.94 20.45
CA ALA A 25 15.63 10.65 21.02
C ALA A 25 16.96 10.70 21.79
N ASP A 26 17.99 11.35 21.25
CA ASP A 26 19.30 11.51 21.91
C ASP A 26 19.17 12.23 23.26
N ALA A 27 18.31 13.26 23.33
CA ALA A 27 18.06 14.01 24.57
C ALA A 27 17.32 13.16 25.62
N VAL A 28 16.40 12.29 25.18
CA VAL A 28 15.71 11.32 26.03
C VAL A 28 16.66 10.22 26.51
N GLU A 29 17.46 9.66 25.61
CA GLU A 29 18.42 8.58 25.87
C GLU A 29 19.46 9.02 26.91
N ALA A 30 19.91 10.28 26.86
CA ALA A 30 20.82 10.86 27.85
C ALA A 30 20.27 10.89 29.29
N LEU A 31 18.96 10.69 29.47
CA LEU A 31 18.25 10.65 30.76
C LEU A 31 17.88 9.24 31.21
N PHE A 32 18.27 8.18 30.50
CA PHE A 32 18.14 6.80 30.98
C PHE A 32 19.03 6.57 32.19
N ASP A 33 18.50 5.84 33.18
CA ASP A 33 19.24 5.41 34.37
C ASP A 33 19.91 4.05 34.14
N TYR A 34 19.30 3.20 33.32
CA TYR A 34 19.82 1.89 32.93
C TYR A 34 19.27 1.46 31.57
N PHE A 35 20.06 0.72 30.78
CA PHE A 35 19.65 0.14 29.51
C PHE A 35 19.54 -1.37 29.63
N TRP A 36 18.48 -1.95 29.08
CA TRP A 36 18.30 -3.40 29.07
C TRP A 36 18.84 -4.08 27.81
N ASP A 37 19.22 -3.29 26.80
CA ASP A 37 19.65 -3.74 25.48
C ASP A 37 21.08 -3.30 25.11
N GLU A 38 21.89 -2.94 26.12
CA GLU A 38 23.31 -2.56 25.95
C GLU A 38 24.14 -3.71 25.34
N ASP A 39 23.97 -4.94 25.83
CA ASP A 39 24.75 -6.10 25.38
C ASP A 39 24.04 -6.90 24.27
N SER A 40 22.71 -6.93 24.26
CA SER A 40 21.90 -7.64 23.27
C SER A 40 20.43 -7.23 23.35
N ASP A 41 19.71 -7.26 22.22
CA ASP A 41 18.25 -7.06 22.20
C ASP A 41 17.54 -8.28 22.79
N ARG A 42 17.41 -8.28 24.13
CA ARG A 42 16.80 -9.37 24.90
C ARG A 42 15.30 -9.54 24.64
N TYR A 43 14.62 -8.44 24.34
CA TYR A 43 13.15 -8.41 24.29
C TYR A 43 12.61 -8.56 22.87
N GLY A 44 13.35 -8.09 21.87
CA GLY A 44 12.94 -8.11 20.48
C GLY A 44 11.64 -7.34 20.24
N LYS A 45 10.96 -7.71 19.15
CA LYS A 45 9.68 -7.13 18.75
C LYS A 45 8.78 -8.18 18.09
N ALA A 46 7.50 -7.86 17.92
CA ALA A 46 6.52 -8.76 17.33
C ALA A 46 6.80 -8.93 15.83
N SER A 47 6.39 -10.07 15.27
CA SER A 47 6.49 -10.27 13.82
C SER A 47 5.63 -9.23 13.10
N GLY A 48 6.21 -8.56 12.10
CA GLY A 48 5.57 -7.45 11.38
C GLY A 48 5.83 -6.06 11.98
N ASP A 49 6.40 -5.97 13.19
CA ASP A 49 6.79 -4.69 13.77
C ASP A 49 8.08 -4.17 13.10
N GLN A 50 7.98 -3.03 12.41
CA GLN A 50 9.09 -2.42 11.68
C GLN A 50 9.86 -1.37 12.49
N ASN A 51 9.42 -1.05 13.71
CA ASN A 51 10.05 -0.01 14.53
C ASN A 51 11.42 -0.43 15.06
N ALA A 52 12.23 0.57 15.41
CA ALA A 52 13.46 0.40 16.17
C ALA A 52 13.26 0.93 17.59
N TYR A 53 13.70 0.15 18.58
CA TYR A 53 13.48 0.43 19.99
C TYR A 53 14.79 0.53 20.76
N ARG A 54 14.75 1.31 21.84
CA ARG A 54 15.65 1.21 22.98
C ARG A 54 14.84 0.85 24.22
N THR A 55 15.35 -0.06 25.04
CA THR A 55 14.67 -0.49 26.27
C THR A 55 15.51 -0.18 27.49
N GLY A 56 14.88 0.28 28.58
CA GLY A 56 15.62 0.65 29.77
C GLY A 56 14.75 1.13 30.92
N VAL A 57 15.35 1.92 31.80
CA VAL A 57 14.74 2.46 33.01
C VAL A 57 14.92 3.97 33.04
N ILE A 58 13.83 4.69 33.33
CA ILE A 58 13.87 6.10 33.74
C ILE A 58 13.09 6.24 35.04
N GLY A 59 13.77 6.68 36.10
CA GLY A 59 13.20 6.71 37.44
C GLY A 59 12.83 5.29 37.88
N ASP A 60 11.56 5.10 38.24
CA ASP A 60 11.04 3.80 38.67
C ASP A 60 10.38 3.01 37.53
N HIS A 61 10.33 3.54 36.30
CA HIS A 61 9.55 2.96 35.19
C HIS A 61 10.41 2.19 34.19
N ASN A 62 9.87 1.06 33.72
CA ASN A 62 10.42 0.34 32.55
C ASN A 62 9.92 1.02 31.28
N VAL A 63 10.84 1.63 30.55
CA VAL A 63 10.53 2.46 29.39
C VAL A 63 10.97 1.79 28.09
N VAL A 64 10.18 2.03 27.04
CA VAL A 64 10.55 1.71 25.66
C VAL A 64 10.59 3.00 24.86
N LEU A 65 11.79 3.41 24.44
CA LEU A 65 11.98 4.52 23.52
C LEU A 65 11.89 4.01 22.08
N THR A 66 11.14 4.71 21.22
CA THR A 66 11.05 4.41 19.79
C THR A 66 11.61 5.52 18.94
N TYR A 67 12.36 5.13 17.92
CA TYR A 67 12.82 6.01 16.85
C TYR A 67 11.81 5.96 15.71
N MET A 68 11.07 7.05 15.50
CA MET A 68 10.13 7.10 14.38
C MET A 68 10.88 7.09 13.03
N PRO A 69 10.37 6.39 12.01
CA PRO A 69 10.98 6.35 10.68
C PRO A 69 10.88 7.68 9.92
N GLY A 70 10.02 8.59 10.38
CA GLY A 70 9.82 9.91 9.81
C GLY A 70 8.82 10.73 10.62
N ILE A 71 8.75 12.03 10.34
CA ILE A 71 7.84 13.02 10.96
C ILE A 71 6.41 12.80 10.46
N GLY A 72 5.41 13.23 11.23
CA GLY A 72 4.01 13.32 10.79
C GLY A 72 3.08 12.22 11.35
N LYS A 73 1.76 12.47 11.20
CA LYS A 73 0.69 11.67 11.80
C LYS A 73 0.67 10.22 11.32
N GLY A 74 0.98 9.99 10.04
CA GLY A 74 1.00 8.65 9.44
C GLY A 74 2.07 7.74 10.05
N HIS A 75 3.30 8.25 10.18
CA HIS A 75 4.39 7.51 10.83
C HIS A 75 4.11 7.29 12.32
N ALA A 76 3.61 8.33 13.02
CA ALA A 76 3.18 8.21 14.41
C ALA A 76 2.14 7.11 14.60
N ALA A 77 1.07 7.10 13.78
CA ALA A 77 0.02 6.09 13.86
C ALA A 77 0.55 4.66 13.66
N SER A 78 1.45 4.46 12.70
CA SER A 78 2.12 3.17 12.49
C SER A 78 2.93 2.73 13.72
N VAL A 79 3.68 3.66 14.32
CA VAL A 79 4.44 3.38 15.54
C VAL A 79 3.51 2.98 16.69
N ALA A 80 2.42 3.71 16.91
CA ALA A 80 1.45 3.40 17.94
C ALA A 80 0.76 2.03 17.73
N ALA A 81 0.45 1.68 16.48
CA ALA A 81 -0.13 0.39 16.14
C ALA A 81 0.84 -0.77 16.48
N SER A 82 2.11 -0.62 16.14
CA SER A 82 3.16 -1.60 16.47
C SER A 82 3.39 -1.74 17.97
N PHE A 83 3.30 -0.66 18.75
CA PHE A 83 3.36 -0.75 20.20
C PHE A 83 2.29 -1.67 20.78
N ARG A 84 1.06 -1.63 20.25
CA ARG A 84 -0.04 -2.52 20.70
C ARG A 84 0.24 -4.00 20.45
N SER A 85 1.05 -4.34 19.45
CA SER A 85 1.43 -5.73 19.18
C SER A 85 2.66 -6.13 19.98
N SER A 86 3.67 -5.26 20.06
CA SER A 86 4.97 -5.59 20.65
C SER A 86 5.06 -5.42 22.16
N PHE A 87 4.53 -4.33 22.69
CA PHE A 87 4.62 -3.98 24.11
C PHE A 87 3.19 -3.76 24.64
N GLN A 88 2.50 -4.87 24.90
CA GLN A 88 1.08 -4.85 25.28
C GLN A 88 0.81 -4.23 26.66
N GLY A 89 1.86 -3.99 27.45
CA GLY A 89 1.78 -3.41 28.78
C GLY A 89 1.73 -1.88 28.82
N ILE A 90 1.89 -1.20 27.68
CA ILE A 90 1.96 0.27 27.63
C ILE A 90 0.64 0.89 28.12
N ARG A 91 0.74 1.69 29.19
CA ARG A 91 -0.36 2.44 29.81
C ARG A 91 -0.26 3.94 29.58
N LEU A 92 0.96 4.42 29.30
CA LEU A 92 1.25 5.81 29.01
C LEU A 92 2.25 5.92 27.86
N ALA A 93 1.89 6.67 26.82
CA ALA A 93 2.79 7.08 25.76
C ALA A 93 3.14 8.57 25.91
N LEU A 94 4.42 8.88 25.94
CA LEU A 94 4.93 10.25 25.98
C LEU A 94 5.49 10.62 24.61
N ILE A 95 4.85 11.56 23.93
CA ILE A 95 5.36 12.12 22.68
C ILE A 95 6.28 13.28 23.05
N VAL A 96 7.58 13.04 22.98
CA VAL A 96 8.61 13.99 23.41
C VAL A 96 9.29 14.58 22.19
N GLY A 97 9.46 15.90 22.17
CA GLY A 97 10.14 16.53 21.05
C GLY A 97 10.10 18.05 21.04
N ILE A 98 10.18 18.63 19.85
CA ILE A 98 10.13 20.08 19.61
C ILE A 98 8.84 20.50 18.90
N CYS A 99 8.46 21.77 19.07
CA CYS A 99 7.25 22.34 18.46
C CYS A 99 7.40 23.85 18.18
N GLY A 100 6.46 24.38 17.41
CA GLY A 100 6.28 25.83 17.26
C GLY A 100 5.31 26.35 18.32
N GLY A 101 5.68 27.40 19.06
CA GLY A 101 4.86 28.01 20.11
C GLY A 101 3.99 29.16 19.61
N VAL A 102 2.89 29.43 20.30
CA VAL A 102 2.00 30.57 20.02
C VAL A 102 2.13 31.63 21.12
N PRO A 103 2.76 32.78 20.84
CA PRO A 103 2.87 33.86 21.81
C PRO A 103 1.52 34.48 22.20
N GLY A 104 1.43 34.99 23.43
CA GLY A 104 0.31 35.82 23.90
C GLY A 104 -1.02 35.10 24.14
N ARG A 105 -1.04 33.76 24.19
CA ARG A 105 -2.27 32.95 24.41
C ARG A 105 -2.39 32.35 25.81
N THR A 106 -1.39 32.55 26.65
CA THR A 106 -1.28 32.00 28.01
C THR A 106 -1.12 33.12 29.02
N GLU A 107 -1.34 32.83 30.31
CA GLU A 107 -1.17 33.83 31.40
C GLU A 107 0.26 34.39 31.46
N LYS A 108 1.25 33.53 31.20
CA LYS A 108 2.64 33.91 30.98
C LYS A 108 2.94 33.76 29.49
N ASP A 109 3.62 34.72 28.89
CA ASP A 109 3.99 34.61 27.48
C ASP A 109 4.92 33.42 27.21
N ILE A 110 4.89 32.90 25.98
CA ILE A 110 5.69 31.75 25.54
C ILE A 110 7.01 32.26 24.95
N PHE A 111 8.12 31.74 25.45
CA PHE A 111 9.48 32.03 24.98
C PHE A 111 10.16 30.79 24.39
N LEU A 112 11.18 31.00 23.57
CA LEU A 112 11.96 29.88 23.04
C LEU A 112 12.70 29.17 24.20
N GLY A 113 12.62 27.85 24.22
CA GLY A 113 13.08 27.03 25.35
C GLY A 113 12.01 26.71 26.40
N ASP A 114 10.83 27.34 26.35
CA ASP A 114 9.70 26.93 27.19
C ASP A 114 9.18 25.56 26.77
N ILE A 115 8.44 24.92 27.69
CA ILE A 115 7.86 23.59 27.48
C ILE A 115 6.34 23.72 27.43
N VAL A 116 5.72 23.00 26.49
CA VAL A 116 4.27 22.87 26.36
C VAL A 116 3.88 21.41 26.61
N ILE A 117 2.86 21.23 27.45
CA ILE A 117 2.24 19.93 27.73
C ILE A 117 0.79 19.96 27.24
N SER A 118 0.39 18.92 26.50
CA SER A 118 -0.97 18.85 25.95
C SER A 118 -2.02 18.61 27.03
N ASP A 119 -3.03 19.47 27.04
CA ASP A 119 -4.32 19.20 27.68
C ASP A 119 -5.27 18.45 26.75
N GLU A 120 -5.18 18.80 25.47
CA GLU A 120 -5.99 18.27 24.39
C GLU A 120 -5.18 18.38 23.10
N ILE A 121 -5.38 17.44 22.19
CA ILE A 121 -4.75 17.44 20.87
C ILE A 121 -5.82 17.81 19.84
N VAL A 122 -5.58 18.89 19.11
CA VAL A 122 -6.50 19.42 18.10
C VAL A 122 -5.98 19.07 16.72
N ILE A 123 -6.68 18.19 16.00
CA ILE A 123 -6.37 17.87 14.60
C ILE A 123 -6.85 19.02 13.71
N TYR A 124 -5.98 20.02 13.49
CA TYR A 124 -6.37 21.28 12.86
C TYR A 124 -6.41 21.24 11.33
N ASP A 125 -5.75 20.24 10.73
CA ASP A 125 -5.68 20.05 9.27
C ASP A 125 -6.67 18.99 8.73
N LEU A 126 -7.51 18.43 9.60
CA LEU A 126 -8.59 17.52 9.21
C LEU A 126 -9.90 18.28 9.00
N GLY A 127 -10.40 18.32 7.76
CA GLY A 127 -11.56 19.13 7.42
C GLY A 127 -11.87 19.15 5.93
N ARG A 128 -12.74 20.09 5.55
CA ARG A 128 -13.21 20.28 4.16
C ARG A 128 -12.67 21.61 3.63
N ARG A 129 -12.11 21.61 2.42
CA ARG A 129 -11.70 22.83 1.73
C ARG A 129 -12.86 23.34 0.87
N PHE A 130 -13.33 24.56 1.17
CA PHE A 130 -14.31 25.31 0.38
C PHE A 130 -13.60 26.46 -0.38
N PRO A 131 -14.22 27.07 -1.40
CA PRO A 131 -13.68 28.25 -2.06
C PRO A 131 -13.38 29.41 -1.09
N ALA A 132 -14.19 29.54 -0.03
CA ALA A 132 -14.02 30.56 1.00
C ALA A 132 -12.95 30.22 2.06
N GLY A 133 -12.39 29.01 2.05
CA GLY A 133 -11.38 28.59 3.01
C GLY A 133 -11.53 27.16 3.49
N PHE A 134 -10.64 26.75 4.39
CA PHE A 134 -10.69 25.44 5.03
C PHE A 134 -11.61 25.50 6.25
N ARG A 135 -12.53 24.54 6.37
CA ARG A 135 -13.33 24.33 7.57
C ARG A 135 -12.93 23.01 8.21
N ARG A 136 -12.41 23.09 9.44
CA ARG A 136 -12.06 21.92 10.25
C ARG A 136 -13.30 21.04 10.47
N LYS A 137 -13.10 19.72 10.48
CA LYS A 137 -14.09 18.76 10.97
C LYS A 137 -14.01 18.74 12.50
N GLU A 138 -15.07 19.17 13.17
CA GLU A 138 -15.19 18.96 14.61
C GLU A 138 -15.26 17.45 14.87
N LEU A 139 -14.22 16.90 15.50
CA LEU A 139 -14.32 15.59 16.12
C LEU A 139 -15.08 15.81 17.44
N GLY A 140 -16.13 15.02 17.68
CA GLY A 140 -16.90 15.12 18.91
C GLY A 140 -15.98 15.09 20.12
N ALA A 141 -16.16 16.04 21.04
CA ALA A 141 -15.28 16.31 22.19
C ALA A 141 -15.08 15.14 23.19
N ASP A 142 -15.72 14.00 22.93
CA ASP A 142 -15.69 12.80 23.77
C ASP A 142 -14.70 11.72 23.30
N SER A 143 -13.97 11.90 22.18
CA SER A 143 -12.97 10.89 21.79
C SER A 143 -11.65 11.06 22.56
N ALA A 144 -11.40 10.14 23.49
CA ALA A 144 -10.10 9.49 23.67
C ALA A 144 -9.02 10.12 24.59
N VAL A 145 -9.35 10.91 25.61
CA VAL A 145 -8.40 11.08 26.74
C VAL A 145 -8.68 10.03 27.80
N ASN A 146 -7.75 9.10 27.97
CA ASN A 146 -7.79 8.08 29.02
C ASN A 146 -8.00 8.72 30.41
N ILE A 147 -8.92 8.16 31.21
CA ILE A 147 -9.32 8.71 32.52
C ILE A 147 -8.12 8.84 33.47
N GLU A 148 -7.18 7.90 33.44
CA GLU A 148 -5.98 7.92 34.27
C GLU A 148 -5.05 9.07 33.87
N VAL A 149 -4.83 9.25 32.57
CA VAL A 149 -4.04 10.38 32.03
C VAL A 149 -4.68 11.72 32.42
N ARG A 150 -6.00 11.83 32.31
CA ARG A 150 -6.74 13.05 32.71
C ARG A 150 -6.57 13.35 34.21
N ALA A 151 -6.77 12.34 35.06
CA ALA A 151 -6.60 12.49 36.51
C ALA A 151 -5.16 12.89 36.87
N PHE A 152 -4.18 12.30 36.19
CA PHE A 152 -2.78 12.66 36.36
C PHE A 152 -2.48 14.10 35.93
N LEU A 153 -2.97 14.55 34.78
CA LEU A 153 -2.82 15.94 34.34
C LEU A 153 -3.43 16.91 35.37
N HIS A 154 -4.59 16.60 35.95
CA HIS A 154 -5.15 17.41 37.05
C HIS A 154 -4.24 17.45 38.28
N LYS A 155 -3.64 16.33 38.69
CA LYS A 155 -2.65 16.27 39.78
C LYS A 155 -1.45 17.16 39.48
N ILE A 156 -0.88 17.07 38.29
CA ILE A 156 0.31 17.82 37.88
C ILE A 156 0.01 19.32 37.75
N LYS A 157 -1.21 19.71 37.34
CA LYS A 157 -1.63 21.11 37.28
C LYS A 157 -1.90 21.75 38.64
N SER A 158 -2.08 20.96 39.70
CA SER A 158 -2.17 21.50 41.06
C SER A 158 -0.95 22.34 41.41
N ARG A 159 -1.07 23.31 42.31
CA ARG A 159 0.03 24.19 42.72
C ARG A 159 1.32 23.41 43.05
N LYS A 160 1.20 22.41 43.93
CA LYS A 160 2.33 21.57 44.35
C LYS A 160 2.85 20.70 43.20
N GLY A 161 1.97 20.20 42.33
CA GLY A 161 2.35 19.47 41.12
C GLY A 161 3.20 20.32 40.18
N ARG A 162 2.79 21.57 39.93
CA ARG A 162 3.51 22.53 39.07
C ARG A 162 4.87 22.92 39.65
N GLU A 163 4.91 23.23 40.94
CA GLU A 163 6.15 23.57 41.66
C GLU A 163 7.16 22.40 41.59
N ASN A 164 6.70 21.18 41.88
CA ASN A 164 7.53 19.98 41.80
C ASN A 164 8.00 19.70 40.36
N LEU A 165 7.08 19.77 39.39
CA LEU A 165 7.38 19.54 37.99
C LEU A 165 8.48 20.49 37.52
N LEU A 166 8.29 21.79 37.74
CA LEU A 166 9.25 22.82 37.33
C LEU A 166 10.62 22.64 38.01
N SER A 167 10.63 22.43 39.33
CA SER A 167 11.87 22.26 40.11
C SER A 167 12.68 21.04 39.62
N LYS A 168 12.02 19.89 39.44
CA LYS A 168 12.66 18.66 38.96
C LYS A 168 13.10 18.77 37.50
N THR A 169 12.32 19.43 36.64
CA THR A 169 12.71 19.73 35.26
C THR A 169 14.00 20.54 35.22
N HIS A 170 14.08 21.61 36.03
CA HIS A 170 15.29 22.42 36.13
C HIS A 170 16.51 21.62 36.61
N ARG A 171 16.32 20.74 37.60
CA ARG A 171 17.37 19.82 38.09
C ARG A 171 17.88 18.89 36.98
N HIS A 172 16.99 18.23 36.25
CA HIS A 172 17.35 17.29 35.19
C HIS A 172 18.03 17.99 34.02
N LEU A 173 17.52 19.15 33.62
CA LEU A 173 18.13 19.96 32.57
C LEU A 173 19.53 20.44 32.95
N ASN A 174 19.73 20.93 34.19
CA ASN A 174 21.05 21.34 34.66
C ASN A 174 22.06 20.18 34.62
N THR A 175 21.62 18.96 34.92
CA THR A 175 22.46 17.75 34.80
C THR A 175 22.84 17.48 33.34
N LEU A 176 21.87 17.54 32.42
CA LEU A 176 22.13 17.38 31.00
C LEU A 176 23.11 18.42 30.46
N GLN A 177 22.90 19.70 30.80
CA GLN A 177 23.73 20.81 30.34
C GLN A 177 25.17 20.78 30.85
N LYS A 178 25.40 20.16 32.01
CA LYS A 178 26.74 19.91 32.54
C LYS A 178 27.46 18.78 31.81
N ARG A 179 26.72 17.74 31.39
CA ARG A 179 27.27 16.56 30.70
C ARG A 179 27.46 16.80 29.20
N ILE A 180 26.55 17.53 28.57
CA ILE A 180 26.46 17.68 27.12
C ILE A 180 26.37 19.17 26.79
N THR A 181 27.45 19.71 26.21
CA THR A 181 27.59 21.15 25.90
C THR A 181 26.55 21.65 24.91
N ASP A 182 26.11 20.79 24.01
CA ASP A 182 25.14 21.09 22.95
C ASP A 182 23.73 21.40 23.46
N TYR A 183 23.44 21.07 24.73
CA TYR A 183 22.16 21.35 25.38
C TYR A 183 22.15 22.66 26.17
N ARG A 184 23.23 23.45 26.12
CA ARG A 184 23.24 24.77 26.76
C ARG A 184 22.23 25.70 26.08
N SER A 185 21.59 26.54 26.89
CA SER A 185 20.66 27.55 26.37
C SER A 185 21.38 28.47 25.37
N PRO A 186 20.82 28.71 24.18
CA PRO A 186 21.24 29.81 23.33
C PRO A 186 21.13 31.15 24.06
N ALA A 187 21.83 32.15 23.54
CA ALA A 187 21.78 33.50 24.09
C ALA A 187 20.37 34.09 23.93
N ARG A 188 19.86 34.75 24.98
CA ARG A 188 18.46 35.25 25.03
C ARG A 188 18.13 36.29 23.95
N ASN A 189 19.12 37.02 23.43
CA ASN A 189 18.94 37.94 22.31
C ASN A 189 18.67 37.25 20.96
N LEU A 190 18.73 35.92 20.91
CA LEU A 190 18.33 35.08 19.79
C LEU A 190 16.87 34.63 19.89
N ASP A 191 16.18 34.91 21.00
CA ASP A 191 14.73 34.82 21.07
C ASP A 191 14.12 36.03 20.36
N ARG A 192 13.63 35.81 19.15
CA ARG A 192 13.16 36.86 18.25
C ARG A 192 11.78 36.51 17.73
N LEU A 193 10.77 37.18 18.28
CA LEU A 193 9.42 37.15 17.75
C LEU A 193 9.22 38.33 16.81
N PHE A 194 8.91 38.03 15.55
CA PHE A 194 8.51 39.04 14.57
C PHE A 194 7.00 39.24 14.59
N LYS A 195 6.56 40.42 14.12
CA LYS A 195 5.13 40.66 13.87
C LYS A 195 4.61 39.62 12.87
N PRO A 196 3.39 39.10 13.04
CA PRO A 196 2.82 38.07 12.16
C PRO A 196 2.84 38.45 10.68
N THR A 197 2.63 39.74 10.39
CA THR A 197 2.59 40.33 9.04
C THR A 197 3.97 40.71 8.51
N TYR A 198 5.05 40.51 9.27
CA TYR A 198 6.40 40.82 8.82
C TYR A 198 6.91 39.67 7.94
N GLY A 199 7.07 39.90 6.65
CA GLY A 199 7.48 38.85 5.71
C GLY A 199 8.96 38.49 5.82
N HIS A 200 9.26 37.19 5.91
CA HIS A 200 10.62 36.65 5.83
C HIS A 200 11.07 36.57 4.37
N LYS A 201 11.67 37.66 3.87
CA LYS A 201 11.99 37.84 2.45
C LYS A 201 13.26 38.66 2.23
N HIS A 202 13.74 38.71 0.98
CA HIS A 202 14.81 39.62 0.60
C HIS A 202 14.36 41.08 0.73
N HIS A 203 14.92 41.80 1.70
CA HIS A 203 14.58 43.21 1.95
C HIS A 203 15.30 44.20 1.02
N SER A 204 16.29 43.74 0.24
CA SER A 204 16.96 44.57 -0.78
C SER A 204 16.26 44.44 -2.14
N PRO A 205 15.67 45.52 -2.71
CA PRO A 205 14.95 45.46 -3.98
C PRO A 205 15.83 45.02 -5.16
N SER A 206 17.14 45.25 -5.12
CA SER A 206 18.05 44.86 -6.22
C SER A 206 18.29 43.35 -6.33
N ARG A 207 17.94 42.55 -5.31
CA ARG A 207 18.37 41.14 -5.21
C ARG A 207 17.32 40.11 -5.64
N CYS A 208 16.03 40.43 -5.69
CA CYS A 208 15.01 39.46 -6.11
C CYS A 208 13.74 40.13 -6.65
N LYS A 209 13.36 39.81 -7.90
CA LYS A 209 12.13 40.34 -8.54
C LYS A 209 10.84 39.84 -7.88
N LYS A 210 10.83 38.63 -7.29
CA LYS A 210 9.66 38.06 -6.59
C LYS A 210 9.42 38.74 -5.23
N CYS A 211 10.46 38.90 -4.41
CA CYS A 211 10.37 39.55 -3.09
C CYS A 211 9.94 41.03 -3.12
N LYS A 212 9.99 41.69 -4.28
CA LYS A 212 9.50 43.05 -4.48
C LYS A 212 7.98 43.17 -4.35
N LYS A 213 7.22 42.11 -4.66
CA LYS A 213 5.74 42.11 -4.63
C LYS A 213 5.17 41.57 -3.31
N ASP A 214 5.94 41.63 -2.23
CA ASP A 214 5.62 40.95 -0.95
C ASP A 214 5.51 39.41 -1.05
N GLU A 215 5.75 38.82 -2.23
CA GLU A 215 5.83 37.38 -2.44
C GLU A 215 7.16 36.79 -1.92
N HIS A 216 7.11 35.56 -1.40
CA HIS A 216 8.31 34.89 -0.88
C HIS A 216 8.96 34.06 -2.00
N CYS A 217 10.26 34.23 -2.24
CA CYS A 217 10.99 33.35 -3.16
C CYS A 217 11.52 32.10 -2.43
N ALA A 218 11.72 31.00 -3.16
CA ALA A 218 12.22 29.74 -2.60
C ALA A 218 13.54 29.91 -1.82
N GLU A 219 14.46 30.73 -2.33
CA GLU A 219 15.71 31.05 -1.63
C GLU A 219 15.49 31.74 -0.28
N ALA A 220 14.53 32.66 -0.18
CA ALA A 220 14.22 33.33 1.07
C ALA A 220 13.51 32.42 2.08
N GLN A 221 12.72 31.45 1.61
CA GLN A 221 11.98 30.52 2.47
C GLN A 221 12.88 29.58 3.29
N GLU A 222 14.12 29.39 2.84
CA GLU A 222 15.12 28.53 3.48
C GLU A 222 16.33 29.32 4.05
N ALA A 223 16.37 30.64 3.84
CA ALA A 223 17.44 31.50 4.36
C ALA A 223 17.20 31.87 5.83
N THR A 224 18.28 32.20 6.56
CA THR A 224 18.17 32.71 7.94
C THR A 224 17.78 34.19 7.98
N CYS A 225 17.30 34.65 9.13
CA CYS A 225 17.01 36.07 9.36
C CYS A 225 18.24 36.95 9.12
N GLU A 226 19.43 36.47 9.51
CA GLU A 226 20.72 37.13 9.31
C GLU A 226 21.04 37.29 7.81
N ALA A 227 20.87 36.22 7.03
CA ALA A 227 21.14 36.23 5.59
C ALA A 227 20.21 37.20 4.85
N LEU A 228 18.94 37.24 5.23
CA LEU A 228 17.94 38.15 4.66
C LEU A 228 18.00 39.57 5.23
N LYS A 229 18.75 39.77 6.32
CA LYS A 229 18.84 41.03 7.06
C LYS A 229 17.48 41.52 7.56
N CYS A 230 16.71 40.62 8.17
CA CYS A 230 15.41 40.98 8.75
C CYS A 230 15.56 42.14 9.75
N HIS A 231 14.73 43.17 9.60
CA HIS A 231 14.84 44.42 10.34
C HIS A 231 14.33 44.25 11.77
N ARG A 232 15.13 44.73 12.74
CA ARG A 232 14.74 44.75 14.17
C ARG A 232 13.45 45.51 14.46
N LYS A 233 13.04 46.45 13.59
CA LYS A 233 11.75 47.16 13.71
C LYS A 233 10.53 46.25 13.54
N GLY A 234 10.72 45.08 12.92
CA GLY A 234 9.69 44.04 12.79
C GLY A 234 9.51 43.18 14.04
N LEU A 235 10.39 43.31 15.05
CA LEU A 235 10.31 42.54 16.29
C LEU A 235 9.18 43.06 17.19
N VAL A 236 8.55 42.13 17.91
CA VAL A 236 7.60 42.42 18.98
C VAL A 236 8.37 42.69 20.26
N ALA A 237 8.16 43.86 20.87
CA ALA A 237 8.77 44.19 22.15
C ALA A 237 8.11 43.39 23.28
N ARG A 238 8.91 42.63 24.03
CA ARG A 238 8.46 41.78 25.13
C ARG A 238 9.40 41.87 26.31
N ALA A 239 8.86 41.77 27.52
CA ALA A 239 9.67 41.70 28.73
C ALA A 239 10.49 40.39 28.71
N CYS A 240 11.81 40.52 28.73
CA CYS A 240 12.69 39.35 28.69
C CYS A 240 12.63 38.61 30.03
N PRO A 241 12.36 37.30 30.06
CA PRO A 241 12.43 36.51 31.29
C PRO A 241 13.88 36.42 31.78
N SER A 242 14.07 36.03 33.04
CA SER A 242 15.41 35.95 33.61
C SER A 242 16.26 34.85 32.93
N PRO A 243 17.59 35.01 32.82
CA PRO A 243 18.44 34.01 32.15
C PRO A 243 18.33 32.64 32.83
N GLY A 244 18.02 31.58 32.05
CA GLY A 244 17.86 30.22 32.58
C GLY A 244 16.46 29.91 33.12
N GLU A 245 15.55 30.88 33.13
CA GLU A 245 14.14 30.67 33.44
C GLU A 245 13.45 29.95 32.28
N ILE A 246 12.73 28.89 32.61
CA ILE A 246 11.95 28.06 31.69
C ILE A 246 10.55 27.96 32.28
N ASN A 247 9.53 28.19 31.47
CA ASN A 247 8.16 28.00 31.89
C ASN A 247 7.58 26.70 31.33
N ILE A 248 6.61 26.16 32.05
CA ILE A 248 5.81 25.01 31.63
C ILE A 248 4.37 25.46 31.44
N HIS A 249 3.91 25.36 30.20
CA HIS A 249 2.58 25.77 29.75
C HIS A 249 1.73 24.52 29.50
N PHE A 250 0.49 24.56 29.96
CA PHE A 250 -0.51 23.52 29.69
C PHE A 250 -1.57 24.12 28.78
N GLY A 251 -1.94 23.39 27.72
CA GLY A 251 -2.99 23.87 26.83
C GLY A 251 -3.22 22.96 25.63
N ARG A 252 -4.11 23.41 24.73
CA ARG A 252 -4.45 22.67 23.53
C ARG A 252 -3.29 22.78 22.52
N ILE A 253 -2.91 21.66 21.93
CA ILE A 253 -1.84 21.61 20.93
C ILE A 253 -2.45 21.25 19.58
N ALA A 254 -2.17 22.05 18.56
CA ALA A 254 -2.57 21.77 17.18
C ALA A 254 -1.63 20.73 16.56
N SER A 255 -2.18 19.62 16.10
CA SER A 255 -1.44 18.52 15.48
C SER A 255 -1.86 18.35 14.03
N GLY A 256 -0.89 18.30 13.10
CA GLY A 256 -1.15 18.20 11.66
C GLY A 256 0.11 17.86 10.85
N ASP A 257 -0.05 17.47 9.58
CA ASP A 257 1.07 17.13 8.68
C ASP A 257 1.65 18.37 7.97
N THR A 258 1.07 19.56 8.22
CA THR A 258 1.57 20.82 7.68
C THR A 258 2.52 21.49 8.68
N VAL A 259 3.72 21.82 8.21
CA VAL A 259 4.64 22.67 8.99
C VAL A 259 4.14 24.11 8.94
N MET A 260 3.73 24.65 10.09
CA MET A 260 3.27 26.04 10.17
C MET A 260 4.45 27.02 9.99
N LYS A 261 4.47 27.72 8.85
CA LYS A 261 5.44 28.78 8.51
C LYS A 261 4.77 30.16 8.31
N SER A 262 3.52 30.33 8.73
CA SER A 262 2.72 31.55 8.51
C SER A 262 2.27 32.10 9.86
N GLY A 263 2.81 33.26 10.27
CA GLY A 263 2.44 33.89 11.54
C GLY A 263 0.96 34.31 11.58
N GLU A 264 0.41 34.73 10.43
CA GLU A 264 -1.01 35.10 10.31
C GLU A 264 -1.93 33.88 10.43
N ASP A 265 -1.62 32.77 9.74
CA ASP A 265 -2.40 31.55 9.85
C ASP A 265 -2.28 30.92 11.24
N ARG A 266 -1.08 30.95 11.84
CA ARG A 266 -0.86 30.56 13.23
C ARG A 266 -1.79 31.31 14.16
N ASP A 267 -1.82 32.64 14.08
CA ASP A 267 -2.62 33.47 15.00
C ASP A 267 -4.12 33.28 14.78
N ARG A 268 -4.54 33.12 13.51
CA ARG A 268 -5.92 32.81 13.15
C ARG A 268 -6.36 31.46 13.72
N ILE A 269 -5.62 30.38 13.45
CA ILE A 269 -5.92 29.04 13.96
C ILE A 269 -5.85 29.02 15.49
N ALA A 270 -4.87 29.70 16.09
CA ALA A 270 -4.78 29.83 17.54
C ALA A 270 -5.99 30.53 18.15
N ALA A 271 -6.56 31.54 17.47
CA ALA A 271 -7.78 32.20 17.91
C ALA A 271 -9.01 31.28 17.75
N GLU A 272 -9.13 30.61 16.61
CA GLU A 272 -10.27 29.74 16.28
C GLU A 272 -10.30 28.49 17.17
N GLU A 273 -9.15 27.87 17.41
CA GLU A 273 -9.03 26.56 18.06
C GLU A 273 -8.46 26.66 19.49
N ASN A 274 -8.20 27.86 20.00
CA ASN A 274 -7.62 28.07 21.34
C ASN A 274 -6.36 27.21 21.59
N VAL A 275 -5.48 27.10 20.59
CA VAL A 275 -4.23 26.33 20.66
C VAL A 275 -3.05 27.22 21.04
N ILE A 276 -2.10 26.64 21.77
CA ILE A 276 -0.90 27.33 22.26
C ILE A 276 0.41 26.85 21.61
N ALA A 277 0.35 25.77 20.83
CA ALA A 277 1.48 25.22 20.09
C ALA A 277 1.04 24.42 18.86
N PHE A 278 1.97 24.21 17.92
CA PHE A 278 1.82 23.42 16.70
C PHE A 278 2.89 22.32 16.66
N GLU A 279 2.47 21.07 16.47
CA GLU A 279 3.34 19.90 16.27
C GLU A 279 2.73 18.93 15.24
N MET A 280 3.39 17.81 14.95
CA MET A 280 3.06 16.98 13.77
C MET A 280 2.74 15.50 14.05
N GLU A 281 2.87 15.02 15.28
CA GLU A 281 2.79 13.59 15.60
C GLU A 281 1.58 13.21 16.45
N GLY A 282 1.20 14.06 17.42
CA GLY A 282 0.27 13.73 18.50
C GLY A 282 -1.05 13.13 18.04
N ALA A 283 -1.63 13.65 16.96
CA ALA A 283 -2.88 13.16 16.37
C ALA A 283 -2.80 11.73 15.81
N GLY A 284 -1.61 11.25 15.42
CA GLY A 284 -1.41 9.86 15.01
C GLY A 284 -1.42 8.88 16.19
N ILE A 285 -1.03 9.36 17.39
CA ILE A 285 -0.87 8.52 18.58
C ILE A 285 -2.14 8.48 19.43
N CYS A 286 -2.83 9.61 19.60
CA CYS A 286 -3.87 9.79 20.63
C CYS A 286 -5.09 8.86 20.52
N ASN A 287 -5.37 8.34 19.32
CA ASN A 287 -6.48 7.39 19.10
C ASN A 287 -6.07 5.93 19.36
N ASN A 288 -4.77 5.65 19.50
CA ASN A 288 -4.22 4.30 19.60
C ASN A 288 -3.66 3.97 20.98
N LEU A 289 -3.08 4.96 21.67
CA LEU A 289 -2.46 4.81 22.98
C LEU A 289 -2.88 5.99 23.89
N PRO A 290 -3.11 5.75 25.19
CA PRO A 290 -3.20 6.84 26.17
C PRO A 290 -1.91 7.66 26.13
N CYS A 291 -2.00 8.96 25.84
CA CYS A 291 -0.80 9.74 25.60
C CYS A 291 -0.81 11.16 26.17
N ILE A 292 0.40 11.68 26.37
CA ILE A 292 0.67 13.09 26.71
C ILE A 292 1.75 13.58 25.75
N VAL A 293 1.51 14.72 25.11
CA VAL A 293 2.51 15.41 24.29
C VAL A 293 3.29 16.37 25.18
N VAL A 294 4.63 16.27 25.13
CA VAL A 294 5.57 17.10 25.89
C VAL A 294 6.57 17.67 24.89
N LYS A 295 6.45 18.96 24.56
CA LYS A 295 7.24 19.58 23.50
C LYS A 295 7.98 20.82 24.00
N GLY A 296 9.22 20.99 23.57
CA GLY A 296 9.99 22.22 23.76
C GLY A 296 9.73 23.20 22.60
N VAL A 297 9.61 24.49 22.90
CA VAL A 297 9.31 25.52 21.90
C VAL A 297 10.60 25.97 21.20
N CYS A 298 10.80 25.55 19.94
CA CYS A 298 12.01 25.87 19.16
C CYS A 298 11.85 27.01 18.15
N ASP A 299 10.60 27.34 17.81
CA ASP A 299 10.25 28.46 16.94
C ASP A 299 8.84 28.96 17.30
N TYR A 300 8.40 30.02 16.64
CA TYR A 300 7.08 30.63 16.86
C TYR A 300 6.04 30.22 15.80
N ALA A 301 6.18 29.05 15.17
CA ALA A 301 5.29 28.59 14.10
C ALA A 301 5.11 29.66 13.00
N ASP A 302 6.22 30.28 12.58
CA ASP A 302 6.24 31.32 11.56
C ASP A 302 7.40 31.12 10.58
N SER A 303 7.52 32.06 9.64
CA SER A 303 8.52 32.00 8.58
C SER A 303 9.95 32.28 9.04
N HIS A 304 10.17 32.79 10.26
CA HIS A 304 11.49 33.21 10.78
C HIS A 304 12.20 32.12 11.58
N LYS A 305 11.66 30.90 11.58
CA LYS A 305 12.19 29.75 12.31
C LYS A 305 13.67 29.50 12.03
N ASP A 306 14.38 29.05 13.06
CA ASP A 306 15.80 28.71 13.02
C ASP A 306 16.04 27.43 13.85
N LYS A 307 17.07 26.67 13.48
CA LYS A 307 17.44 25.41 14.12
C LYS A 307 18.29 25.59 15.39
N ILE A 308 18.80 26.79 15.67
CA ILE A 308 19.67 27.06 16.84
C ILE A 308 19.06 26.58 18.16
N TRP A 309 17.74 26.71 18.32
CA TRP A 309 17.05 26.36 19.56
C TRP A 309 16.71 24.87 19.69
N GLN A 310 16.82 24.06 18.62
CA GLN A 310 16.29 22.68 18.60
C GLN A 310 16.95 21.75 19.64
N LYS A 311 18.28 21.79 19.77
CA LYS A 311 18.99 20.90 20.72
C LYS A 311 18.66 21.24 22.17
N TYR A 312 18.68 22.52 22.52
CA TYR A 312 18.31 22.98 23.86
C TYR A 312 16.86 22.64 24.19
N THR A 313 15.93 22.90 23.27
CA THR A 313 14.50 22.66 23.47
C THR A 313 14.17 21.17 23.58
N ALA A 314 14.82 20.32 22.78
CA ALA A 314 14.74 18.86 22.94
C ALA A 314 15.19 18.42 24.35
N ALA A 315 16.29 18.99 24.87
CA ALA A 315 16.74 18.73 26.23
C ALA A 315 15.75 19.24 27.29
N THR A 316 15.12 20.41 27.10
CA THR A 316 14.08 20.91 28.02
C THR A 316 12.86 19.99 28.05
N ALA A 317 12.42 19.49 26.89
CA ALA A 317 11.30 18.57 26.76
C ALA A 317 11.62 17.21 27.41
N ALA A 318 12.80 16.65 27.17
CA ALA A 318 13.26 15.42 27.78
C ALA A 318 13.38 15.52 29.31
N ALA A 319 13.95 16.63 29.82
CA ALA A 319 14.03 16.90 31.26
C ALA A 319 12.64 16.99 31.90
N CYS A 320 11.67 17.61 31.20
CA CYS A 320 10.29 17.67 31.64
C CYS A 320 9.60 16.31 31.63
N MET A 321 9.83 15.51 30.59
CA MET A 321 9.35 14.13 30.51
C MET A 321 9.82 13.31 31.72
N ARG A 322 11.11 13.37 32.07
CA ARG A 322 11.62 12.66 33.25
C ARG A 322 10.95 13.16 34.54
N SER A 323 10.75 14.47 34.66
CA SER A 323 10.06 15.09 35.80
C SER A 323 8.58 14.66 35.91
N LEU A 324 7.90 14.46 34.77
CA LEU A 324 6.55 13.90 34.70
C LEU A 324 6.53 12.43 35.15
N LEU A 325 7.44 11.61 34.63
CA LEU A 325 7.53 10.19 34.99
C LEU A 325 7.76 9.98 36.48
N GLU A 326 8.62 10.76 37.13
CA GLU A 326 8.82 10.69 38.58
C GLU A 326 7.58 11.05 39.43
N GLN A 327 6.48 11.47 38.81
CA GLN A 327 5.21 11.76 39.47
C GLN A 327 4.08 10.82 39.03
N TRP A 328 4.32 10.02 37.99
CA TRP A 328 3.43 8.97 37.49
C TRP A 328 3.43 7.78 38.47
N ALA A 329 2.29 7.12 38.63
CA ALA A 329 2.15 6.08 39.64
C ALA A 329 2.70 4.74 39.13
N MET A 330 3.46 4.05 40.00
CA MET A 330 3.85 2.66 39.81
C MET A 330 2.67 1.72 40.02
N VAL A 331 2.62 0.60 39.29
CA VAL A 331 1.65 -0.48 39.53
C VAL A 331 2.34 -1.61 40.28
N ASP A 332 1.66 -2.16 41.28
CA ASP A 332 2.12 -3.35 41.98
C ASP A 332 2.24 -4.52 41.00
N GLN A 333 3.47 -5.01 40.80
CA GLN A 333 3.65 -6.28 40.11
C GLN A 333 3.11 -7.42 40.99
N PRO A 334 2.33 -8.37 40.44
CA PRO A 334 1.86 -9.51 41.21
C PRO A 334 3.07 -10.28 41.73
N LYS A 335 3.29 -10.24 43.05
CA LYS A 335 4.35 -11.00 43.73
C LYS A 335 4.05 -12.48 43.53
N GLY A 336 4.71 -13.10 42.56
CA GLY A 336 4.73 -14.56 42.43
C GLY A 336 5.20 -15.16 43.75
N SER A 337 4.33 -15.95 44.39
CA SER A 337 4.63 -16.65 45.64
C SER A 337 5.80 -17.60 45.45
N ASN A 338 6.99 -17.19 45.92
CA ASN A 338 8.14 -18.07 46.06
C ASN A 338 7.82 -19.13 47.14
N LYS A 339 7.33 -20.30 46.74
CA LYS A 339 7.49 -21.51 47.55
C LYS A 339 8.90 -22.03 47.32
N GLN A 340 9.74 -21.87 48.34
CA GLN A 340 11.03 -22.54 48.47
C GLN A 340 10.86 -24.05 48.27
N LEU A 341 11.48 -24.61 47.24
CA LEU A 341 11.91 -26.01 47.25
C LEU A 341 13.42 -26.02 47.45
N LYS A 342 13.82 -26.43 48.65
CA LYS A 342 15.20 -26.74 49.05
C LYS A 342 15.63 -28.04 48.39
N TYR A 343 16.77 -28.07 47.71
CA TYR A 343 17.69 -29.22 47.74
C TYR A 343 19.14 -28.71 47.71
N PRO A 344 20.09 -29.44 48.32
CA PRO A 344 21.25 -28.87 48.98
C PRO A 344 22.48 -28.70 48.09
N THR A 345 23.24 -27.68 48.46
CA THR A 345 24.59 -27.29 48.06
C THR A 345 25.68 -28.30 48.42
N GLN A 346 26.63 -28.50 47.51
CA GLN A 346 28.09 -28.69 47.75
C GLN A 346 28.77 -28.67 46.35
N GLY A 347 29.81 -27.90 46.04
CA GLY A 347 30.61 -26.94 46.79
C GLY A 347 31.40 -26.04 45.83
N TYR A 348 31.77 -24.88 46.35
CA TYR A 348 32.75 -23.90 45.84
C TYR A 348 34.17 -24.53 45.68
N PRO A 349 35.20 -23.87 45.08
CA PRO A 349 35.33 -22.43 44.91
C PRO A 349 35.93 -21.88 43.59
N TYR A 350 35.70 -20.58 43.49
CA TYR A 350 36.25 -19.51 42.67
C TYR A 350 37.79 -19.45 42.62
N CYS A 351 38.38 -19.11 41.47
CA CYS A 351 39.40 -18.05 41.37
C CYS A 351 39.67 -17.57 39.94
N ARG A 352 39.94 -16.26 39.84
CA ARG A 352 40.16 -15.39 38.67
C ARG A 352 41.65 -15.20 38.39
N LEU A 353 41.97 -14.92 37.11
CA LEU A 353 43.15 -14.20 36.53
C LEU A 353 44.53 -14.82 36.84
N ASP A 354 45.55 -14.85 35.98
CA ASP A 354 45.98 -13.95 34.92
C ASP A 354 46.96 -14.67 33.95
N THR A 355 46.99 -14.15 32.73
CA THR A 355 48.09 -14.04 31.75
C THR A 355 49.45 -14.72 32.03
N LEU A 356 49.97 -15.52 31.07
CA LEU A 356 51.37 -15.43 30.57
C LEU A 356 51.62 -16.36 29.37
N SER A 357 52.48 -15.86 28.49
CA SER A 357 52.80 -16.30 27.14
C SER A 357 53.83 -17.45 27.02
N LYS A 358 53.87 -18.01 25.81
CA LYS A 358 55.04 -18.48 25.03
C LYS A 358 55.49 -19.96 25.11
N VAL A 359 55.61 -20.52 23.89
CA VAL A 359 56.75 -21.27 23.32
C VAL A 359 56.68 -22.81 23.24
N GLU A 360 56.59 -23.24 21.97
CA GLU A 360 57.26 -24.35 21.27
C GLU A 360 56.90 -25.84 21.50
N SER A 361 56.45 -26.41 20.39
CA SER A 361 56.49 -27.81 19.97
C SER A 361 57.85 -28.22 19.39
N PRO A 362 58.22 -29.52 19.44
CA PRO A 362 59.10 -30.12 18.44
C PRO A 362 58.47 -31.25 17.62
N GLN A 363 59.05 -31.42 16.44
CA GLN A 363 58.66 -32.15 15.24
C GLN A 363 59.03 -33.65 15.26
N SER A 364 58.40 -34.43 14.37
CA SER A 364 59.07 -35.33 13.39
C SER A 364 58.01 -35.79 12.36
N ALA A 365 57.96 -35.35 11.08
CA ALA A 365 58.90 -35.56 9.96
C ALA A 365 59.18 -37.05 9.69
N CYS A 366 59.17 -37.61 8.47
CA CYS A 366 58.74 -37.25 7.12
C CYS A 366 58.99 -38.53 6.28
N CYS A 367 58.31 -38.72 5.15
CA CYS A 367 58.97 -39.23 3.94
C CYS A 367 58.10 -39.00 2.70
N ASP A 368 58.74 -38.32 1.75
CA ASP A 368 58.24 -37.71 0.53
C ASP A 368 58.03 -38.69 -0.63
N LYS A 369 57.25 -38.28 -1.65
CA LYS A 369 57.81 -37.76 -2.91
C LYS A 369 56.77 -37.33 -3.96
N GLU A 370 56.92 -36.06 -4.35
CA GLU A 370 56.91 -35.48 -5.70
C GLU A 370 55.64 -35.59 -6.58
N SER A 371 55.01 -34.45 -6.84
CA SER A 371 55.25 -33.68 -8.08
C SER A 371 54.42 -32.39 -8.12
N GLN A 372 55.09 -31.29 -8.45
CA GLN A 372 54.50 -29.98 -8.66
C GLN A 372 53.51 -30.00 -9.83
N LYS A 373 52.30 -29.53 -9.59
CA LYS A 373 51.45 -28.90 -10.61
C LYS A 373 50.74 -27.72 -9.97
N ASN A 374 51.00 -26.55 -10.54
CA ASN A 374 50.20 -25.34 -10.30
C ASN A 374 48.72 -25.68 -10.53
N ASP A 375 47.85 -25.29 -9.61
CA ASP A 375 46.47 -24.98 -9.98
C ASP A 375 45.96 -23.84 -9.09
N ASP A 376 45.67 -22.72 -9.74
CA ASP A 376 44.92 -21.60 -9.21
C ASP A 376 43.58 -22.12 -8.66
N THR A 377 43.25 -21.72 -7.44
CA THR A 377 41.97 -22.08 -6.83
C THR A 377 40.86 -21.39 -7.61
N SER A 378 40.09 -22.15 -8.40
CA SER A 378 39.08 -21.62 -9.31
C SER A 378 38.05 -20.77 -8.55
N ASP A 379 37.99 -19.49 -8.88
CA ASP A 379 36.97 -18.56 -8.41
C ASP A 379 35.62 -18.99 -9.00
N GLY A 380 34.84 -19.74 -8.22
CA GLY A 380 33.56 -20.31 -8.66
C GLY A 380 32.53 -19.21 -8.94
N ASP A 381 32.11 -19.08 -10.20
CA ASP A 381 31.16 -18.05 -10.62
C ASP A 381 29.73 -18.41 -10.19
N LEU A 382 29.09 -17.54 -9.40
CA LEU A 382 27.76 -17.74 -8.82
C LEU A 382 26.72 -18.10 -9.90
N LEU A 383 26.88 -17.52 -11.10
CA LEU A 383 26.01 -17.75 -12.26
C LEU A 383 26.09 -19.17 -12.83
N GLN A 384 27.17 -19.92 -12.58
CA GLN A 384 27.29 -21.32 -13.01
C GLN A 384 26.58 -22.30 -12.06
N VAL A 385 26.45 -21.94 -10.78
CA VAL A 385 25.87 -22.83 -9.77
C VAL A 385 24.34 -22.74 -9.74
N LEU A 386 23.77 -21.56 -9.99
CA LEU A 386 22.31 -21.33 -9.94
C LEU A 386 21.48 -22.28 -10.83
N PRO A 387 21.85 -22.56 -12.10
CA PRO A 387 21.11 -23.52 -12.93
C PRO A 387 21.14 -24.96 -12.39
N THR A 388 22.19 -25.33 -11.65
CA THR A 388 22.33 -26.69 -11.10
C THR A 388 21.39 -26.96 -9.93
N ILE A 389 20.98 -25.92 -9.20
CA ILE A 389 19.98 -26.02 -8.11
C ILE A 389 18.58 -26.24 -8.68
N GLU A 390 18.22 -25.51 -9.74
CA GLU A 390 16.93 -25.69 -10.42
C GLU A 390 16.78 -27.13 -10.96
N SER A 391 17.86 -27.69 -11.51
CA SER A 391 17.94 -29.10 -11.86
C SER A 391 17.74 -30.02 -10.64
N GLY A 392 18.39 -29.71 -9.51
CA GLY A 392 18.24 -30.45 -8.24
C GLY A 392 16.79 -30.51 -7.73
N PHE A 393 16.05 -29.39 -7.77
CA PHE A 393 14.63 -29.39 -7.42
C PHE A 393 13.78 -30.29 -8.32
N ARG A 394 14.03 -30.25 -9.64
CA ARG A 394 13.32 -31.12 -10.60
C ARG A 394 13.59 -32.60 -10.35
N ILE A 395 14.84 -32.97 -10.06
CA ILE A 395 15.23 -34.35 -9.74
C ILE A 395 14.55 -34.81 -8.44
N ALA A 396 14.56 -33.99 -7.39
CA ALA A 396 13.92 -34.31 -6.13
C ALA A 396 12.39 -34.48 -6.28
N LEU A 397 11.71 -33.59 -7.00
CA LEU A 397 10.27 -33.70 -7.29
C LEU A 397 9.93 -34.95 -8.13
N THR A 398 10.80 -35.32 -9.06
CA THR A 398 10.66 -36.56 -9.85
C THR A 398 10.81 -37.79 -8.96
N CYS A 399 11.78 -37.79 -8.04
CA CYS A 399 11.95 -38.87 -7.05
C CYS A 399 10.71 -38.99 -6.14
N PHE A 400 10.09 -37.88 -5.77
CA PHE A 400 8.83 -37.89 -4.99
C PHE A 400 7.68 -38.50 -5.78
N LYS A 401 7.58 -38.21 -7.09
CA LYS A 401 6.58 -38.81 -8.00
C LYS A 401 6.77 -40.33 -8.09
N GLN A 402 8.01 -40.79 -8.30
CA GLN A 402 8.34 -42.22 -8.39
C GLN A 402 8.10 -42.99 -7.09
N ASN A 403 8.28 -42.34 -5.93
CA ASN A 403 8.18 -42.97 -4.60
C ASN A 403 6.92 -42.60 -3.82
N ARG A 404 5.87 -42.10 -4.51
CA ARG A 404 4.63 -41.56 -3.91
C ARG A 404 3.98 -42.47 -2.85
N LYS A 405 4.07 -43.79 -3.02
CA LYS A 405 3.47 -44.78 -2.10
C LYS A 405 4.19 -44.88 -0.75
N CYS A 406 5.46 -44.47 -0.69
CA CYS A 406 6.32 -44.59 0.48
C CYS A 406 6.53 -43.25 1.21
N LEU A 407 5.97 -42.15 0.69
CA LEU A 407 6.08 -40.84 1.32
C LEU A 407 5.15 -40.72 2.56
N PRO A 408 5.56 -39.96 3.59
CA PRO A 408 4.71 -39.64 4.72
C PRO A 408 3.40 -38.97 4.28
N ARG A 409 2.27 -39.39 4.86
CA ARG A 409 0.93 -38.88 4.51
C ARG A 409 0.44 -37.77 5.42
N ASP A 410 1.09 -37.56 6.56
CA ASP A 410 0.73 -36.58 7.57
C ASP A 410 1.19 -35.15 7.21
N VAL A 411 2.12 -35.02 6.26
CA VAL A 411 2.64 -33.74 5.78
C VAL A 411 2.81 -33.79 4.26
N ASP A 412 2.28 -32.80 3.54
CA ASP A 412 2.44 -32.70 2.08
C ASP A 412 3.83 -32.15 1.71
N LEU A 413 4.83 -33.01 1.86
CA LEU A 413 6.24 -32.71 1.56
C LEU A 413 6.45 -32.31 0.08
N LYS A 414 5.61 -32.83 -0.84
CA LYS A 414 5.66 -32.50 -2.27
C LYS A 414 5.25 -31.04 -2.49
N SER A 415 4.17 -30.59 -1.85
CA SER A 415 3.73 -29.19 -1.89
C SER A 415 4.77 -28.25 -1.28
N ILE A 416 5.38 -28.62 -0.14
CA ILE A 416 6.44 -27.83 0.50
C ILE A 416 7.63 -27.67 -0.45
N LEU A 417 8.09 -28.75 -1.08
CA LEU A 417 9.22 -28.72 -2.01
C LEU A 417 8.91 -27.91 -3.28
N LYS A 418 7.67 -28.00 -3.81
CA LYS A 418 7.19 -27.15 -4.92
C LYS A 418 7.24 -25.67 -4.53
N ASN A 419 6.76 -25.31 -3.34
CA ASN A 419 6.78 -23.93 -2.84
C ASN A 419 8.21 -23.39 -2.67
N GLN A 420 9.12 -24.21 -2.14
CA GLN A 420 10.52 -23.83 -1.97
C GLN A 420 11.24 -23.59 -3.32
N ARG A 421 10.93 -24.39 -4.34
CA ARG A 421 11.43 -24.19 -5.71
C ARG A 421 11.00 -22.83 -6.27
N VAL A 422 9.73 -22.46 -6.10
CA VAL A 422 9.20 -21.16 -6.56
C VAL A 422 9.90 -20.00 -5.85
N ILE A 423 10.01 -20.06 -4.52
CA ILE A 423 10.69 -19.02 -3.73
C ILE A 423 12.15 -18.85 -4.20
N PHE A 424 12.85 -19.95 -4.45
CA PHE A 424 14.23 -19.90 -4.93
C PHE A 424 14.31 -19.27 -6.33
N SER A 425 13.47 -19.71 -7.28
CA SER A 425 13.46 -19.21 -8.66
C SER A 425 13.16 -17.71 -8.75
N ASP A 426 12.16 -17.22 -8.01
CA ASP A 426 11.79 -15.79 -7.97
C ASP A 426 12.98 -14.90 -7.57
N ASN A 427 13.79 -15.39 -6.63
CA ASN A 427 14.96 -14.67 -6.14
C ASN A 427 16.16 -14.75 -7.09
N VAL A 428 16.26 -15.79 -7.91
CA VAL A 428 17.30 -15.94 -8.93
C VAL A 428 17.06 -15.01 -10.11
N GLU A 429 15.81 -14.83 -10.55
CA GLU A 429 15.48 -13.88 -11.62
C GLU A 429 15.87 -12.44 -11.27
N ILE A 430 15.74 -12.06 -9.99
CA ILE A 430 16.20 -10.76 -9.47
C ILE A 430 17.71 -10.61 -9.68
N LEU A 431 18.50 -11.67 -9.41
CA LEU A 431 19.96 -11.67 -9.58
C LEU A 431 20.41 -11.71 -11.05
N SER A 432 19.64 -12.33 -11.95
CA SER A 432 19.97 -12.48 -13.38
C SER A 432 19.54 -11.29 -14.26
N SER A 433 18.68 -10.40 -13.78
CA SER A 433 18.19 -9.24 -14.55
C SER A 433 19.21 -8.10 -14.77
N ASP A 434 20.36 -8.12 -14.09
CA ASP A 434 21.46 -7.13 -14.22
C ASP A 434 22.58 -7.61 -15.18
N ALA A 435 22.23 -7.97 -16.42
CA ALA A 435 23.16 -8.40 -17.47
C ALA A 435 24.03 -7.27 -18.08
N SER A 436 24.34 -6.22 -17.31
CA SER A 436 25.27 -5.15 -17.68
C SER A 436 26.48 -5.12 -16.75
N GLY A 437 27.26 -6.21 -16.70
CA GLY A 437 28.66 -6.25 -16.24
C GLY A 437 29.00 -5.77 -14.81
N SER A 438 28.05 -5.33 -14.01
CA SER A 438 28.27 -4.60 -12.73
C SER A 438 27.99 -5.45 -11.49
N LEU A 439 27.45 -6.68 -11.64
CA LEU A 439 27.09 -7.56 -10.52
C LEU A 439 28.30 -7.93 -9.64
N ASN A 440 29.48 -8.13 -10.25
CA ASN A 440 30.71 -8.45 -9.51
C ASN A 440 31.23 -7.30 -8.64
N ASN A 441 30.90 -6.05 -8.96
CA ASN A 441 31.33 -4.88 -8.17
C ASN A 441 30.33 -4.51 -7.06
N HIS A 442 29.07 -4.93 -7.20
CA HIS A 442 27.98 -4.57 -6.26
C HIS A 442 27.81 -5.55 -5.09
N LEU A 443 28.26 -6.80 -5.25
CA LEU A 443 28.00 -7.88 -4.30
C LEU A 443 29.04 -8.01 -3.16
N GLY A 444 30.18 -7.31 -3.27
CA GLY A 444 31.20 -7.16 -2.21
C GLY A 444 31.45 -8.43 -1.38
N SER A 445 31.36 -8.32 -0.05
CA SER A 445 31.50 -9.43 0.91
C SER A 445 30.33 -10.43 0.91
N SER A 446 29.18 -10.09 0.32
CA SER A 446 27.98 -10.95 0.28
C SER A 446 28.06 -12.04 -0.79
N LYS A 447 28.94 -11.90 -1.80
CA LYS A 447 29.16 -12.92 -2.84
C LYS A 447 29.60 -14.27 -2.26
N ARG A 448 30.50 -14.25 -1.28
CA ARG A 448 31.02 -15.47 -0.62
C ARG A 448 29.92 -16.17 0.18
N ILE A 449 29.13 -15.40 0.94
CA ILE A 449 28.00 -15.92 1.72
C ILE A 449 26.94 -16.53 0.80
N LEU A 450 26.60 -15.85 -0.30
CA LEU A 450 25.64 -16.38 -1.27
C LEU A 450 26.15 -17.64 -1.95
N LEU A 451 27.43 -17.74 -2.30
CA LEU A 451 28.02 -18.95 -2.87
C LEU A 451 27.98 -20.13 -1.88
N GLU A 452 28.33 -19.89 -0.61
CA GLU A 452 28.27 -20.89 0.46
C GLU A 452 26.82 -21.39 0.69
N LEU A 453 25.84 -20.48 0.70
CA LEU A 453 24.42 -20.84 0.81
C LEU A 453 23.92 -21.63 -0.40
N THR A 454 24.34 -21.25 -1.61
CA THR A 454 23.98 -21.92 -2.87
C THR A 454 24.51 -23.36 -2.87
N LEU A 455 25.76 -23.58 -2.44
CA LEU A 455 26.35 -24.92 -2.27
C LEU A 455 25.67 -25.75 -1.17
N ALA A 456 25.26 -25.11 -0.06
CA ALA A 456 24.52 -25.76 1.01
C ALA A 456 23.13 -26.23 0.54
N ILE A 457 22.41 -25.39 -0.21
CA ILE A 457 21.11 -25.74 -0.83
C ILE A 457 21.27 -26.92 -1.78
N GLN A 458 22.29 -26.89 -2.65
CA GLN A 458 22.57 -27.98 -3.58
C GLN A 458 22.86 -29.30 -2.86
N THR A 459 23.64 -29.25 -1.78
CA THR A 459 23.94 -30.42 -0.93
C THR A 459 22.67 -30.99 -0.30
N LYS A 460 21.78 -30.13 0.22
CA LYS A 460 20.52 -30.57 0.82
C LYS A 460 19.55 -31.16 -0.20
N LEU A 461 19.48 -30.63 -1.42
CA LEU A 461 18.68 -31.24 -2.48
C LEU A 461 19.16 -32.66 -2.85
N LYS A 462 20.48 -32.89 -2.88
CA LYS A 462 21.07 -34.23 -3.07
C LYS A 462 20.77 -35.17 -1.90
N GLU A 463 20.80 -34.66 -0.66
CA GLU A 463 20.41 -35.44 0.53
C GLU A 463 18.93 -35.88 0.45
N ILE A 464 18.03 -34.96 0.09
CA ILE A 464 16.60 -35.26 -0.10
C ILE A 464 16.39 -36.30 -1.20
N GLU A 465 17.11 -36.18 -2.32
CA GLU A 465 17.10 -37.16 -3.41
C GLU A 465 17.52 -38.56 -2.91
N ASP A 466 18.64 -38.66 -2.20
CA ASP A 466 19.18 -39.93 -1.69
C ASP A 466 18.28 -40.59 -0.64
N ILE A 467 17.75 -39.81 0.32
CA ILE A 467 16.78 -40.31 1.31
C ILE A 467 15.53 -40.83 0.59
N THR A 468 15.03 -40.07 -0.40
CA THR A 468 13.82 -40.46 -1.14
C THR A 468 14.02 -41.74 -1.95
N ARG A 469 15.20 -41.92 -2.57
CA ARG A 469 15.55 -43.14 -3.30
C ARG A 469 15.77 -44.36 -2.42
N ARG A 470 16.06 -44.17 -1.13
CA ARG A 470 16.28 -45.27 -0.16
C ARG A 470 15.00 -45.72 0.55
N LEU A 471 13.94 -44.91 0.53
CA LEU A 471 12.61 -45.29 1.05
C LEU A 471 12.08 -46.64 0.50
N PRO A 472 12.30 -47.05 -0.76
CA PRO A 472 11.88 -48.35 -1.28
C PRO A 472 12.69 -49.55 -0.79
N VAL A 473 13.94 -49.35 -0.33
CA VAL A 473 14.89 -50.45 -0.07
C VAL A 473 14.75 -51.05 1.34
N ALA A 474 14.07 -50.37 2.26
CA ALA A 474 13.85 -50.83 3.63
C ALA A 474 12.72 -51.88 3.74
N THR A 475 12.79 -52.99 3.00
CA THR A 475 11.73 -54.01 3.01
C THR A 475 11.70 -54.94 4.23
N LYS A 476 12.51 -54.74 5.28
CA LYS A 476 12.51 -55.68 6.45
C LYS A 476 12.60 -55.11 7.87
N ALA A 477 12.51 -53.79 8.11
CA ALA A 477 12.45 -53.26 9.48
C ALA A 477 11.43 -52.11 9.61
N LYS A 478 10.31 -52.36 10.31
CA LYS A 478 9.28 -51.35 10.64
C LYS A 478 9.84 -50.14 11.40
N GLU A 479 10.96 -50.30 12.11
CA GLU A 479 11.62 -49.23 12.86
C GLU A 479 12.45 -48.27 11.99
N GLN A 480 13.03 -48.73 10.87
CA GLN A 480 13.84 -47.88 9.98
C GLN A 480 13.00 -46.91 9.13
N HIS A 481 11.78 -47.30 8.75
CA HIS A 481 10.88 -46.46 7.95
C HIS A 481 10.45 -45.18 8.67
N ARG A 482 10.20 -45.27 9.98
CA ARG A 482 9.82 -44.09 10.78
C ARG A 482 10.99 -43.12 10.89
N SER A 483 12.20 -43.63 11.14
CA SER A 483 13.43 -42.83 11.17
C SER A 483 13.78 -42.18 9.82
N ALA A 484 13.61 -42.88 8.69
CA ALA A 484 13.87 -42.31 7.36
C ALA A 484 12.85 -41.24 6.96
N ALA A 485 11.58 -41.43 7.32
CA ALA A 485 10.53 -40.43 7.13
C ALA A 485 10.78 -39.15 7.95
N ASP A 486 11.18 -39.30 9.21
CA ASP A 486 11.53 -38.18 10.08
C ASP A 486 12.77 -37.43 9.54
N ARG A 487 13.80 -38.17 9.10
CA ARG A 487 14.97 -37.59 8.43
C ARG A 487 14.64 -36.84 7.13
N LEU A 488 13.66 -37.33 6.35
CA LEU A 488 13.19 -36.63 5.15
C LEU A 488 12.47 -35.32 5.51
N LYS A 489 11.68 -35.32 6.57
CA LYS A 489 11.00 -34.11 7.09
C LYS A 489 12.03 -33.08 7.56
N ASP A 490 13.02 -33.52 8.34
CA ASP A 490 14.09 -32.68 8.84
C ASP A 490 14.90 -32.08 7.68
N ALA A 491 15.27 -32.90 6.68
CA ALA A 491 16.01 -32.43 5.51
C ALA A 491 15.23 -31.38 4.68
N ILE A 492 13.90 -31.50 4.59
CA ILE A 492 13.05 -30.49 3.93
C ILE A 492 12.95 -29.20 4.76
N GLU A 493 12.86 -29.30 6.09
CA GLU A 493 12.81 -28.12 6.95
C GLU A 493 14.16 -27.38 6.97
N ASP A 494 15.28 -28.11 6.93
CA ASP A 494 16.62 -27.57 6.73
C ASP A 494 16.71 -26.83 5.38
N LEU A 495 16.24 -27.45 4.29
CA LEU A 495 16.23 -26.84 2.95
C LEU A 495 15.43 -25.54 2.95
N LYS A 496 14.25 -25.54 3.59
CA LYS A 496 13.41 -24.35 3.75
C LYS A 496 14.12 -23.25 4.55
N THR A 497 14.85 -23.62 5.60
CA THR A 497 15.66 -22.68 6.39
C THR A 497 16.78 -22.07 5.54
N LEU A 498 17.49 -22.90 4.75
CA LEU A 498 18.56 -22.42 3.86
C LEU A 498 18.04 -21.47 2.78
N ILE A 499 16.90 -21.79 2.16
CA ILE A 499 16.28 -20.93 1.13
C ILE A 499 15.78 -19.62 1.75
N GLN A 500 15.26 -19.68 2.98
CA GLN A 500 14.87 -18.48 3.73
C GLN A 500 16.07 -17.57 4.01
N VAL A 501 17.20 -18.14 4.45
CA VAL A 501 18.45 -17.40 4.68
C VAL A 501 18.98 -16.82 3.36
N PHE A 502 19.03 -17.62 2.29
CA PHE A 502 19.39 -17.18 0.93
C PHE A 502 18.56 -15.99 0.46
N THR A 503 17.23 -16.06 0.63
CA THR A 503 16.30 -14.98 0.29
C THR A 503 16.57 -13.70 1.09
N THR A 504 16.93 -13.82 2.37
CA THR A 504 17.26 -12.65 3.22
C THR A 504 18.65 -12.09 2.97
N SER A 505 19.57 -12.89 2.44
CA SER A 505 20.94 -12.49 2.11
C SER A 505 21.07 -11.80 0.74
N ILE A 506 20.04 -11.88 -0.11
CA ILE A 506 19.97 -11.10 -1.34
C ILE A 506 19.68 -9.64 -0.95
N PRO A 507 20.55 -8.68 -1.32
CA PRO A 507 20.30 -7.27 -1.06
C PRO A 507 18.96 -6.85 -1.66
N GLN A 508 18.00 -6.47 -0.82
CA GLN A 508 16.77 -5.84 -1.29
C GLN A 508 17.16 -4.56 -2.03
N ARG A 509 16.81 -4.45 -3.33
CA ARG A 509 16.91 -3.17 -4.03
C ARG A 509 16.14 -2.13 -3.19
N LYS A 510 16.85 -1.15 -2.65
CA LYS A 510 16.27 0.20 -2.58
C LYS A 510 15.94 0.52 -4.02
N LEU A 511 14.67 0.55 -4.39
CA LEU A 511 14.28 1.22 -5.62
C LEU A 511 14.89 2.62 -5.49
N PRO A 512 15.75 3.08 -6.43
CA PRO A 512 16.30 4.41 -6.35
C PRO A 512 15.12 5.37 -6.23
N ARG A 513 15.20 6.32 -5.28
CA ARG A 513 14.44 7.55 -5.41
C ARG A 513 14.84 8.12 -6.76
N LEU A 514 13.94 8.05 -7.75
CA LEU A 514 14.05 8.88 -8.94
C LEU A 514 13.78 10.32 -8.50
N SER A 515 14.85 10.96 -8.04
CA SER A 515 14.98 12.41 -8.02
C SER A 515 16.39 12.78 -8.45
N GLU A 516 16.76 12.31 -9.64
CA GLU A 516 17.46 13.16 -10.61
C GLU A 516 16.59 13.19 -11.86
N GLU A 517 16.18 14.39 -12.26
CA GLU A 517 15.62 14.64 -13.58
C GLU A 517 16.69 14.28 -14.63
N SER A 518 16.79 13.01 -14.98
CA SER A 518 17.24 12.64 -16.31
C SER A 518 16.05 12.81 -17.23
N LYS A 519 16.17 13.73 -18.19
CA LYS A 519 15.24 13.87 -19.31
C LYS A 519 14.97 12.47 -19.87
N ILE A 520 13.82 11.90 -19.55
CA ILE A 520 13.33 10.70 -20.22
C ILE A 520 13.16 11.11 -21.68
N VAL A 521 14.10 10.68 -22.50
CA VAL A 521 13.91 10.59 -23.94
C VAL A 521 12.64 9.76 -24.11
N LYS A 522 11.56 10.41 -24.53
CA LYS A 522 10.29 9.77 -24.89
C LYS A 522 10.59 8.70 -25.93
N THR A 523 10.74 7.45 -25.52
CA THR A 523 10.78 6.34 -26.46
C THR A 523 9.33 6.02 -26.88
N PRO A 524 9.04 5.78 -28.17
CA PRO A 524 7.67 5.67 -28.68
C PRO A 524 6.91 4.39 -28.29
N LYS A 525 7.47 3.50 -27.46
CA LYS A 525 6.93 2.14 -27.24
C LYS A 525 5.75 2.08 -26.26
N GLY A 526 5.76 2.82 -25.14
CA GLY A 526 4.70 2.76 -24.12
C GLY A 526 3.33 3.29 -24.54
N ARG A 527 3.23 4.11 -25.60
CA ARG A 527 1.94 4.65 -26.09
C ARG A 527 1.07 3.62 -26.80
N ARG A 528 1.64 2.52 -27.33
CA ARG A 528 0.88 1.51 -28.09
C ARG A 528 0.22 0.45 -27.20
N GLU A 529 0.82 0.12 -26.06
CA GLU A 529 0.30 -0.94 -25.17
C GLU A 529 -1.04 -0.56 -24.52
N PHE A 530 -1.23 0.69 -24.11
CA PHE A 530 -2.48 1.16 -23.49
C PHE A 530 -3.59 1.59 -24.46
N GLN A 531 -3.29 1.65 -25.77
CA GLN A 531 -4.27 2.05 -26.78
C GLN A 531 -5.44 1.06 -26.84
N HIS A 532 -5.15 -0.23 -26.67
CA HIS A 532 -6.14 -1.31 -26.68
C HIS A 532 -7.17 -1.18 -25.55
N PHE A 533 -6.74 -0.85 -24.33
CA PHE A 533 -7.66 -0.63 -23.21
C PHE A 533 -8.61 0.55 -23.47
N ARG A 534 -8.10 1.65 -24.03
CA ARG A 534 -8.91 2.83 -24.35
C ARG A 534 -9.93 2.58 -25.47
N ILE A 535 -9.54 1.83 -26.49
CA ILE A 535 -10.43 1.40 -27.58
C ILE A 535 -11.62 0.62 -27.01
N VAL A 536 -11.35 -0.37 -26.16
CA VAL A 536 -12.41 -1.16 -25.51
C VAL A 536 -13.29 -0.29 -24.61
N GLN A 537 -12.68 0.56 -23.78
CA GLN A 537 -13.40 1.47 -22.88
C GLN A 537 -14.36 2.40 -23.63
N GLN A 538 -13.89 3.03 -24.71
CA GLN A 538 -14.69 3.93 -25.54
C GLN A 538 -15.84 3.19 -26.24
N ALA A 539 -15.56 2.00 -26.79
CA ALA A 539 -16.57 1.16 -27.42
C ALA A 539 -17.61 0.68 -26.39
N ALA A 540 -17.21 0.36 -25.16
CA ALA A 540 -18.10 -0.07 -24.09
C ALA A 540 -19.02 1.05 -23.60
N CYS A 541 -18.51 2.28 -23.42
CA CYS A 541 -19.35 3.45 -23.11
C CYS A 541 -20.39 3.71 -24.20
N SER A 542 -19.95 3.78 -25.46
CA SER A 542 -20.85 3.99 -26.61
C SER A 542 -21.90 2.87 -26.72
N LEU A 543 -21.53 1.63 -26.41
CA LEU A 543 -22.46 0.50 -26.41
C LEU A 543 -23.54 0.64 -25.33
N TYR A 544 -23.20 1.11 -24.13
CA TYR A 544 -24.17 1.32 -23.06
C TYR A 544 -25.25 2.32 -23.49
N ASP A 545 -24.84 3.46 -24.05
CA ASP A 545 -25.75 4.50 -24.53
C ASP A 545 -26.60 4.04 -25.72
N ALA A 546 -26.00 3.27 -26.64
CA ALA A 546 -26.67 2.68 -27.79
C ALA A 546 -27.78 1.71 -27.35
N LEU A 547 -27.48 0.81 -26.40
CA LEU A 547 -28.46 -0.12 -25.84
C LEU A 547 -29.57 0.62 -25.08
N GLY A 548 -29.24 1.61 -24.25
CA GLY A 548 -30.24 2.41 -23.53
C GLY A 548 -31.21 3.15 -24.44
N THR A 549 -30.74 3.57 -25.62
CA THR A 549 -31.61 4.22 -26.61
C THR A 549 -32.43 3.22 -27.43
N ALA A 550 -31.82 2.10 -27.83
CA ALA A 550 -32.47 1.08 -28.66
C ALA A 550 -33.54 0.28 -27.90
N CYS A 551 -33.41 0.16 -26.57
CA CYS A 551 -34.34 -0.51 -25.67
C CYS A 551 -35.40 0.48 -25.13
N ASN A 552 -36.49 0.73 -25.87
CA ASN A 552 -37.55 1.67 -25.44
C ASN A 552 -38.88 0.99 -25.04
N ALA A 553 -38.94 -0.34 -25.08
CA ALA A 553 -40.19 -1.09 -24.85
C ALA A 553 -40.41 -1.53 -23.39
N HIS A 554 -39.41 -1.42 -22.52
CA HIS A 554 -39.43 -1.91 -21.14
C HIS A 554 -38.73 -0.93 -20.21
N ASP A 555 -39.08 -0.91 -18.92
CA ASP A 555 -38.55 0.05 -17.96
C ASP A 555 -37.10 -0.23 -17.54
N VAL A 556 -36.69 -1.50 -17.44
CA VAL A 556 -35.33 -1.91 -17.01
C VAL A 556 -34.91 -3.23 -17.69
N HIS A 557 -33.63 -3.35 -18.09
CA HIS A 557 -33.00 -4.61 -18.52
C HIS A 557 -31.81 -4.94 -17.64
N ASP A 558 -31.76 -6.16 -17.10
CA ASP A 558 -30.52 -6.71 -16.54
C ASP A 558 -29.65 -7.26 -17.66
N VAL A 559 -28.49 -6.63 -17.82
CA VAL A 559 -27.56 -6.89 -18.92
C VAL A 559 -26.21 -7.31 -18.35
N HIS A 560 -25.66 -8.35 -18.95
CA HIS A 560 -24.43 -9.00 -18.53
C HIS A 560 -23.36 -8.86 -19.61
N LEU A 561 -22.27 -8.15 -19.33
CA LEU A 561 -21.17 -7.93 -20.26
C LEU A 561 -19.99 -8.83 -19.91
N SER A 562 -19.43 -9.54 -20.88
CA SER A 562 -18.23 -10.37 -20.69
C SER A 562 -17.07 -9.52 -20.18
N LEU A 563 -16.34 -10.00 -19.16
CA LEU A 563 -15.11 -9.35 -18.69
C LEU A 563 -13.95 -9.46 -19.69
N GLN A 564 -14.05 -10.39 -20.64
CA GLN A 564 -13.07 -10.60 -21.70
C GLN A 564 -13.69 -10.30 -23.07
N PRO A 565 -13.54 -9.06 -23.58
CA PRO A 565 -13.91 -8.73 -24.95
C PRO A 565 -12.85 -9.23 -25.92
N ASP A 566 -13.25 -9.51 -27.15
CA ASP A 566 -12.34 -9.86 -28.24
C ASP A 566 -12.02 -8.60 -29.04
N LEU A 567 -10.73 -8.25 -29.13
CA LEU A 567 -10.25 -7.02 -29.76
C LEU A 567 -9.39 -7.35 -30.97
N ASN A 568 -9.78 -6.82 -32.12
CA ASN A 568 -9.02 -6.91 -33.36
C ASN A 568 -8.84 -5.51 -33.96
N GLU A 569 -7.65 -4.92 -33.77
CA GLU A 569 -7.29 -3.56 -34.19
C GLU A 569 -8.25 -2.47 -33.69
N THR A 570 -9.31 -2.17 -34.45
CA THR A 570 -10.33 -1.15 -34.18
C THR A 570 -11.73 -1.73 -33.96
N ARG A 571 -11.86 -3.06 -34.04
CA ARG A 571 -13.11 -3.80 -33.85
C ARG A 571 -13.09 -4.49 -32.49
N VAL A 572 -14.08 -4.18 -31.66
CA VAL A 572 -14.29 -4.79 -30.35
C VAL A 572 -15.55 -5.62 -30.40
N ARG A 573 -15.45 -6.91 -30.08
CA ARG A 573 -16.58 -7.82 -29.98
C ARG A 573 -16.91 -8.06 -28.52
N PHE A 574 -18.10 -7.63 -28.13
CA PHE A 574 -18.67 -7.83 -26.81
C PHE A 574 -19.65 -9.00 -26.84
N ASN A 575 -19.53 -9.90 -25.86
CA ASN A 575 -20.54 -10.91 -25.60
C ASN A 575 -21.46 -10.39 -24.50
N VAL A 576 -22.75 -10.25 -24.83
CA VAL A 576 -23.76 -9.65 -23.98
C VAL A 576 -24.88 -10.67 -23.72
N ALA A 577 -25.25 -10.85 -22.46
CA ALA A 577 -26.40 -11.65 -22.07
C ALA A 577 -27.51 -10.78 -21.48
N PHE A 578 -28.76 -11.08 -21.84
CA PHE A 578 -29.95 -10.44 -21.28
C PHE A 578 -30.77 -11.47 -20.51
N ILE A 579 -31.20 -11.15 -19.29
CA ILE A 579 -32.14 -11.98 -18.53
C ILE A 579 -33.51 -11.30 -18.57
N GLN A 580 -34.50 -11.93 -19.21
CA GLN A 580 -35.83 -11.35 -19.37
C GLN A 580 -36.66 -11.54 -18.09
N ASN A 581 -37.10 -10.43 -17.47
CA ASN A 581 -37.79 -10.46 -16.18
C ASN A 581 -39.33 -10.51 -16.27
N ILE A 582 -39.94 -10.93 -17.39
CA ILE A 582 -41.42 -10.92 -17.53
C ILE A 582 -42.07 -12.23 -18.02
N MET A 583 -41.42 -13.20 -18.68
CA MET A 583 -42.21 -14.35 -19.22
C MET A 583 -41.66 -15.77 -19.02
N ILE A 584 -40.40 -16.02 -18.66
CA ILE A 584 -39.92 -17.35 -18.21
C ILE A 584 -38.71 -17.16 -17.27
N PRO A 585 -38.74 -17.63 -16.01
CA PRO A 585 -37.58 -17.53 -15.12
C PRO A 585 -36.37 -18.30 -15.69
N GLY A 586 -35.23 -17.63 -15.87
CA GLY A 586 -33.93 -18.30 -15.99
C GLY A 586 -33.39 -18.63 -17.40
N LYS A 587 -33.92 -18.04 -18.48
CA LYS A 587 -33.30 -18.15 -19.82
C LYS A 587 -32.57 -16.85 -20.19
N ALA A 588 -31.25 -16.92 -20.31
CA ALA A 588 -30.43 -15.83 -20.83
C ALA A 588 -30.45 -15.80 -22.35
N VAL A 589 -30.60 -14.60 -22.93
CA VAL A 589 -30.51 -14.37 -24.38
C VAL A 589 -29.13 -13.82 -24.71
N TRP A 590 -28.40 -14.50 -25.58
CA TRP A 590 -27.04 -14.16 -25.95
C TRP A 590 -26.99 -13.33 -27.23
N ILE A 591 -26.28 -12.22 -27.16
CA ILE A 591 -26.10 -11.28 -28.27
C ILE A 591 -24.62 -10.95 -28.35
N THR A 592 -24.06 -11.10 -29.54
CA THR A 592 -22.71 -10.64 -29.84
C THR A 592 -22.83 -9.26 -30.46
N VAL A 593 -22.19 -8.26 -29.85
CA VAL A 593 -22.16 -6.89 -30.39
C VAL A 593 -20.77 -6.59 -30.90
N GLU A 594 -20.68 -6.34 -32.19
CA GLU A 594 -19.46 -5.88 -32.83
C GLU A 594 -19.46 -4.36 -32.91
N SER A 595 -18.45 -3.74 -32.30
CA SER A 595 -18.27 -2.30 -32.20
C SER A 595 -17.04 -1.88 -32.99
N THR A 596 -17.22 -1.11 -34.05
CA THR A 596 -16.13 -0.62 -34.91
C THR A 596 -15.89 0.85 -34.62
N ILE A 597 -14.68 1.20 -34.19
CA ILE A 597 -14.29 2.59 -33.93
C ILE A 597 -14.03 3.31 -35.25
N LYS A 598 -14.67 4.47 -35.46
CA LYS A 598 -14.44 5.32 -36.64
C LYS A 598 -13.19 6.16 -36.41
N SER A 599 -12.13 5.94 -37.18
CA SER A 599 -10.89 6.70 -37.06
C SER A 599 -11.06 8.13 -37.57
N SER A 600 -11.28 9.11 -36.69
CA SER A 600 -11.01 10.52 -36.97
C SER A 600 -9.55 10.82 -36.62
N GLU A 601 -8.82 11.49 -37.51
CA GLU A 601 -7.42 11.90 -37.35
C GLU A 601 -7.14 12.40 -35.92
N LEU A 602 -6.19 11.76 -35.23
CA LEU A 602 -5.68 12.14 -33.91
C LEU A 602 -4.96 13.49 -33.97
N SER A 603 -5.70 14.59 -34.11
CA SER A 603 -5.20 15.95 -33.91
C SER A 603 -5.52 16.39 -32.49
N PHE A 604 -4.49 16.52 -31.66
CA PHE A 604 -4.59 17.09 -30.33
C PHE A 604 -4.80 18.60 -30.43
N GLN A 605 -5.96 19.10 -30.01
CA GLN A 605 -6.08 20.46 -29.48
C GLN A 605 -6.71 20.41 -28.08
N PRO A 606 -6.10 21.08 -27.08
CA PRO A 606 -6.66 21.15 -25.74
C PRO A 606 -7.89 22.06 -25.74
N VAL A 607 -9.06 21.48 -25.45
CA VAL A 607 -10.29 22.24 -25.22
C VAL A 607 -10.14 23.00 -23.91
N SER A 608 -9.93 24.31 -24.04
CA SER A 608 -10.06 25.28 -22.95
C SER A 608 -11.54 25.67 -22.88
N THR A 609 -12.20 25.43 -21.75
CA THR A 609 -13.56 25.93 -21.50
C THR A 609 -13.49 27.46 -21.27
N PRO A 610 -14.34 28.28 -21.92
CA PRO A 610 -14.19 29.72 -21.88
C PRO A 610 -14.82 30.31 -20.61
N LEU A 611 -14.00 31.03 -19.83
CA LEU A 611 -14.48 31.99 -18.85
C LEU A 611 -14.82 33.30 -19.58
N SER A 612 -16.10 33.64 -19.56
CA SER A 612 -16.60 34.98 -19.84
C SER A 612 -15.98 35.99 -18.88
N ARG A 613 -15.37 37.05 -19.41
CA ARG A 613 -15.62 38.42 -18.94
C ARG A 613 -15.07 39.43 -19.94
N ASP A 614 -15.95 40.40 -20.20
CA ASP A 614 -15.73 41.66 -20.88
C ASP A 614 -14.37 42.28 -20.62
N HIS A 615 -13.80 42.94 -21.64
CA HIS A 615 -13.36 44.33 -21.54
C HIS A 615 -13.06 44.92 -22.93
N SER A 616 -13.88 45.90 -23.29
CA SER A 616 -13.53 47.20 -23.90
C SER A 616 -12.26 47.32 -24.75
N SER A 617 -12.51 47.64 -26.02
CA SER A 617 -11.56 48.01 -27.06
C SER A 617 -10.83 49.33 -26.78
N LEU A 618 -9.53 49.40 -27.10
CA LEU A 618 -8.85 50.64 -27.50
C LEU A 618 -8.05 50.42 -28.80
N LYS A 619 -8.32 51.30 -29.75
CA LYS A 619 -7.90 51.33 -31.17
C LYS A 619 -6.51 51.93 -31.35
N ARG A 620 -5.82 51.52 -32.44
CA ARG A 620 -5.21 52.32 -33.55
C ARG A 620 -3.94 51.63 -34.12
N PRO A 621 -3.47 51.95 -35.35
CA PRO A 621 -4.17 52.00 -36.64
C PRO A 621 -3.38 51.32 -37.80
N ARG A 622 -4.06 51.01 -38.92
CA ARG A 622 -3.45 50.69 -40.24
C ARG A 622 -3.07 51.97 -41.01
N PRO A 623 -2.28 51.87 -42.10
CA PRO A 623 -2.82 52.25 -43.43
C PRO A 623 -2.21 51.38 -44.61
N PRO A 624 -2.42 51.66 -45.92
CA PRO A 624 -3.58 51.18 -46.71
C PRO A 624 -3.26 50.70 -48.18
N ASN A 625 -4.35 50.38 -48.90
CA ASN A 625 -4.61 50.29 -50.37
C ASN A 625 -5.03 48.88 -50.84
N GLU A 626 -6.34 48.61 -51.06
CA GLU A 626 -7.20 48.88 -52.26
C GLU A 626 -6.95 47.82 -53.36
N GLU A 627 -7.88 46.99 -53.86
CA GLU A 627 -9.22 47.26 -54.45
C GLU A 627 -10.14 45.99 -54.49
N TYR A 628 -11.45 46.21 -54.66
CA TYR A 628 -12.60 45.26 -54.77
C TYR A 628 -12.82 44.78 -56.24
N CYS A 629 -13.33 43.56 -56.54
CA CYS A 629 -14.77 43.21 -56.72
C CYS A 629 -15.00 41.72 -57.20
N PRO A 630 -16.24 41.14 -57.18
CA PRO A 630 -16.56 39.69 -57.13
C PRO A 630 -17.30 39.11 -58.39
N PRO A 631 -18.13 38.01 -58.32
CA PRO A 631 -17.80 36.57 -58.36
C PRO A 631 -18.48 35.78 -59.53
N LYS A 632 -18.01 34.57 -59.92
CA LYS A 632 -18.79 33.61 -60.78
C LYS A 632 -18.53 32.11 -60.49
N SER A 633 -19.60 31.34 -60.67
CA SER A 633 -19.80 29.91 -60.35
C SER A 633 -19.53 28.91 -61.49
N ARG A 634 -18.99 27.73 -61.12
CA ARG A 634 -19.17 26.32 -61.59
C ARG A 634 -19.37 25.98 -63.09
N LYS A 635 -18.64 24.94 -63.57
CA LYS A 635 -19.19 23.68 -64.19
C LYS A 635 -18.12 22.57 -64.40
N ARG A 636 -18.58 21.31 -64.33
CA ARG A 636 -17.89 19.99 -64.41
C ARG A 636 -17.54 19.55 -65.85
N ALA A 637 -16.64 18.56 -65.98
CA ALA A 637 -16.49 17.70 -67.17
C ALA A 637 -16.51 16.19 -66.80
N HIS A 638 -17.13 15.39 -67.68
CA HIS A 638 -17.33 13.94 -67.64
C HIS A 638 -16.41 13.24 -68.66
N PHE A 639 -16.07 11.96 -68.44
CA PHE A 639 -15.63 11.03 -69.51
C PHE A 639 -16.50 9.77 -69.54
N ARG A 640 -16.68 9.24 -70.76
CA ARG A 640 -17.65 8.21 -71.18
C ARG A 640 -16.90 7.09 -71.92
N LEU A 641 -17.26 5.84 -71.68
CA LEU A 641 -16.97 4.68 -72.54
C LEU A 641 -18.23 3.80 -72.67
N LEU A 642 -18.40 3.18 -73.85
CA LEU A 642 -19.54 2.39 -74.36
C LEU A 642 -19.03 0.98 -74.81
N PRO A 643 -19.87 -0.02 -75.18
CA PRO A 643 -19.95 -1.33 -74.52
C PRO A 643 -19.49 -2.54 -75.37
N GLY A 644 -19.35 -3.72 -74.74
CA GLY A 644 -19.24 -5.04 -75.39
C GLY A 644 -20.26 -6.06 -74.83
N PRO A 645 -20.59 -7.16 -75.55
CA PRO A 645 -21.85 -7.91 -75.36
C PRO A 645 -21.76 -9.25 -74.59
N LEU A 646 -22.84 -9.49 -73.81
CA LEU A 646 -23.58 -10.71 -73.44
C LEU A 646 -22.86 -12.04 -73.04
N HIS A 647 -23.09 -12.45 -71.79
CA HIS A 647 -23.56 -13.78 -71.27
C HIS A 647 -23.12 -13.88 -69.79
N SER A 648 -23.88 -14.31 -68.77
CA SER A 648 -25.22 -14.87 -68.62
C SER A 648 -25.77 -14.44 -67.25
N VAL A 649 -27.09 -14.40 -67.12
CA VAL A 649 -27.83 -14.03 -65.91
C VAL A 649 -27.71 -15.10 -64.83
N CYS A 650 -27.34 -14.69 -63.61
CA CYS A 650 -27.75 -15.28 -62.33
C CYS A 650 -27.90 -14.14 -61.30
N PRO A 651 -28.85 -14.21 -60.35
CA PRO A 651 -29.62 -13.07 -59.87
C PRO A 651 -28.85 -12.13 -58.92
N GLU A 652 -29.24 -10.85 -58.90
CA GLU A 652 -28.90 -9.91 -57.83
C GLU A 652 -29.30 -10.54 -56.48
N GLU A 653 -28.32 -10.81 -55.61
CA GLU A 653 -28.61 -11.02 -54.20
C GLU A 653 -29.17 -9.71 -53.62
N PRO A 654 -30.26 -9.77 -52.84
CA PRO A 654 -30.89 -8.56 -52.33
C PRO A 654 -29.90 -7.84 -51.43
N ILE A 655 -29.72 -6.54 -51.64
CA ILE A 655 -29.08 -5.65 -50.65
C ILE A 655 -29.95 -5.71 -49.39
N ILE A 656 -29.60 -6.61 -48.45
CA ILE A 656 -30.24 -6.70 -47.15
C ILE A 656 -29.99 -5.35 -46.46
N ARG A 657 -31.01 -4.48 -46.45
CA ARG A 657 -30.98 -3.25 -45.65
C ARG A 657 -30.91 -3.66 -44.18
N ILE A 658 -29.73 -3.56 -43.58
CA ILE A 658 -29.53 -3.80 -42.15
C ILE A 658 -30.47 -2.85 -41.39
N PRO A 659 -31.43 -3.36 -40.58
CA PRO A 659 -32.37 -2.52 -39.85
C PRO A 659 -31.62 -1.68 -38.80
N ASN A 660 -32.01 -0.41 -38.68
CA ASN A 660 -31.44 0.52 -37.70
C ASN A 660 -32.27 0.48 -36.40
N LEU A 661 -31.86 -0.39 -35.47
CA LEU A 661 -32.56 -0.63 -34.20
C LEU A 661 -32.47 0.59 -33.26
N TYR A 662 -31.45 1.42 -33.41
CA TYR A 662 -31.29 2.68 -32.68
C TYR A 662 -32.41 3.68 -33.01
N LEU A 663 -32.64 3.94 -34.30
CA LEU A 663 -33.68 4.86 -34.75
C LEU A 663 -35.09 4.29 -34.56
N GLN A 664 -35.23 2.98 -34.74
CA GLN A 664 -36.53 2.30 -34.62
C GLN A 664 -36.93 2.03 -33.17
N ARG A 665 -35.98 2.11 -32.23
CA ARG A 665 -36.19 1.89 -30.78
C ARG A 665 -36.92 0.58 -30.43
N ASN A 666 -36.70 -0.45 -31.23
CA ASN A 666 -37.44 -1.71 -31.22
C ASN A 666 -36.54 -2.92 -30.97
N PHE A 667 -35.34 -2.74 -30.41
CA PHE A 667 -34.35 -3.80 -30.24
C PHE A 667 -34.94 -5.04 -29.56
N CYS A 668 -35.63 -4.86 -28.44
CA CYS A 668 -36.22 -5.97 -27.68
C CYS A 668 -37.23 -6.77 -28.53
N THR A 669 -38.08 -6.07 -29.28
CA THR A 669 -39.08 -6.69 -30.18
C THR A 669 -38.42 -7.44 -31.33
N VAL A 670 -37.29 -6.97 -31.85
CA VAL A 670 -36.52 -7.68 -32.88
C VAL A 670 -35.88 -8.93 -32.30
N VAL A 671 -35.28 -8.84 -31.11
CA VAL A 671 -34.72 -10.00 -30.40
C VAL A 671 -35.79 -11.07 -30.12
N GLU A 672 -36.96 -10.69 -29.64
CA GLU A 672 -38.09 -11.62 -29.42
C GLU A 672 -38.55 -12.31 -30.72
N ARG A 673 -38.66 -11.56 -31.82
CA ARG A 673 -39.02 -12.11 -33.13
C ARG A 673 -37.97 -13.10 -33.64
N SER A 674 -36.69 -12.75 -33.55
CA SER A 674 -35.58 -13.62 -33.97
C SER A 674 -35.51 -14.89 -33.13
N LEU A 675 -35.81 -14.82 -31.83
CA LEU A 675 -35.95 -16.00 -30.95
C LEU A 675 -37.10 -16.91 -31.38
N HIS A 676 -38.26 -16.34 -31.75
CA HIS A 676 -39.40 -17.11 -32.26
C HIS A 676 -39.13 -17.76 -33.62
N GLN A 677 -38.31 -17.11 -34.47
CA GLN A 677 -37.98 -17.58 -35.81
C GLN A 677 -36.78 -18.55 -35.85
N GLN A 678 -36.13 -18.82 -34.70
CA GLN A 678 -34.91 -19.65 -34.59
C GLN A 678 -33.78 -19.18 -35.52
N GLU A 679 -33.69 -17.88 -35.81
CA GLU A 679 -32.61 -17.33 -36.61
C GLU A 679 -31.32 -17.29 -35.79
N CYS A 680 -30.39 -18.21 -36.09
CA CYS A 680 -29.07 -18.26 -35.47
C CYS A 680 -28.03 -17.60 -36.40
N ASN A 681 -27.12 -16.79 -35.85
CA ASN A 681 -25.99 -16.14 -36.55
C ASN A 681 -26.32 -15.02 -37.56
N GLY A 682 -27.57 -14.55 -37.62
CA GLY A 682 -27.94 -13.38 -38.41
C GLY A 682 -27.55 -12.06 -37.73
N CYS A 683 -27.13 -11.06 -38.52
CA CYS A 683 -27.08 -9.66 -38.06
C CYS A 683 -28.52 -9.18 -37.85
N ILE A 684 -28.91 -8.95 -36.59
CA ILE A 684 -30.27 -8.52 -36.24
C ILE A 684 -30.47 -7.02 -36.44
N GLY A 685 -29.38 -6.25 -36.54
CA GLY A 685 -29.44 -4.84 -36.89
C GLY A 685 -28.35 -3.99 -36.26
N MET A 686 -28.40 -2.70 -36.59
CA MET A 686 -27.47 -1.69 -36.10
C MET A 686 -28.02 -1.04 -34.82
N LEU A 687 -27.28 -1.20 -33.72
CA LEU A 687 -27.65 -0.67 -32.39
C LEU A 687 -27.34 0.81 -32.22
N GLY A 688 -26.46 1.36 -33.05
CA GLY A 688 -26.06 2.75 -33.00
C GLY A 688 -24.96 3.03 -34.01
N ASP A 689 -24.96 4.24 -34.55
CA ASP A 689 -23.95 4.72 -35.49
C ASP A 689 -23.55 6.15 -35.08
N SER A 690 -22.82 6.26 -33.98
CA SER A 690 -22.33 7.55 -33.48
C SER A 690 -21.14 8.03 -34.30
N ASP A 691 -20.70 9.27 -34.08
CA ASP A 691 -19.46 9.77 -34.67
C ASP A 691 -18.22 8.97 -34.22
N ILE A 692 -18.37 8.23 -33.11
CA ILE A 692 -17.29 7.53 -32.42
C ILE A 692 -17.26 6.03 -32.77
N CYS A 693 -18.42 5.36 -32.75
CA CYS A 693 -18.52 3.90 -32.89
C CYS A 693 -19.76 3.50 -33.67
N LYS A 694 -19.60 2.46 -34.49
CA LYS A 694 -20.72 1.74 -35.12
C LYS A 694 -20.92 0.41 -34.43
N HIS A 695 -22.13 0.13 -33.96
CA HIS A 695 -22.49 -1.10 -33.25
C HIS A 695 -23.42 -1.97 -34.09
N LEU A 696 -22.99 -3.18 -34.42
CA LEU A 696 -23.79 -4.21 -35.09
C LEU A 696 -24.08 -5.35 -34.12
N ALA A 697 -25.36 -5.70 -33.96
CA ALA A 697 -25.78 -6.80 -33.11
C ALA A 697 -26.03 -8.05 -33.94
N TYR A 698 -25.55 -9.18 -33.42
CA TYR A 698 -25.71 -10.52 -33.98
C TYR A 698 -26.30 -11.40 -32.91
N MET A 699 -27.23 -12.29 -33.29
CA MET A 699 -27.70 -13.28 -32.33
C MET A 699 -26.63 -14.33 -32.06
N GLY A 700 -26.37 -14.53 -30.77
CA GLY A 700 -25.33 -15.43 -30.27
C GLY A 700 -25.69 -16.88 -30.56
N ASN A 701 -24.67 -17.65 -30.90
CA ASN A 701 -24.80 -19.04 -31.33
C ASN A 701 -24.84 -19.97 -30.10
N GLN A 702 -25.94 -19.99 -29.33
CA GLN A 702 -26.19 -21.05 -28.35
C GLN A 702 -27.67 -21.43 -28.28
N ALA A 703 -27.92 -22.65 -28.74
CA ALA A 703 -29.18 -23.36 -28.71
C ALA A 703 -29.67 -23.63 -27.27
N ASN A 704 -30.95 -23.35 -27.01
CA ASN A 704 -31.87 -24.15 -26.18
C ASN A 704 -31.40 -24.76 -24.85
N SER A 705 -30.46 -24.18 -24.12
CA SER A 705 -29.99 -24.72 -22.84
C SER A 705 -30.39 -23.81 -21.68
N ILE A 706 -31.11 -24.35 -20.69
CA ILE A 706 -31.39 -23.70 -19.41
C ILE A 706 -30.05 -23.42 -18.73
N ALA A 707 -29.53 -22.20 -18.86
CA ALA A 707 -28.29 -21.79 -18.20
C ALA A 707 -28.64 -21.20 -16.84
N THR A 708 -28.38 -21.94 -15.76
CA THR A 708 -28.47 -21.37 -14.42
C THR A 708 -27.35 -20.34 -14.23
N SER A 709 -27.70 -19.16 -13.70
CA SER A 709 -26.73 -18.11 -13.39
C SER A 709 -26.32 -18.18 -11.92
N ALA A 710 -25.02 -18.12 -11.62
CA ALA A 710 -24.50 -18.03 -10.26
C ALA A 710 -23.56 -16.82 -10.12
N SER A 711 -23.62 -16.09 -9.00
CA SER A 711 -22.63 -15.05 -8.71
C SER A 711 -21.30 -15.65 -8.25
N LEU A 712 -20.21 -14.88 -8.35
CA LEU A 712 -18.91 -15.30 -7.81
C LEU A 712 -19.00 -15.61 -6.31
N SER A 713 -19.73 -14.79 -5.56
CA SER A 713 -20.01 -15.01 -4.13
C SER A 713 -20.67 -16.37 -3.87
N GLN A 714 -21.65 -16.77 -4.69
CA GLN A 714 -22.33 -18.07 -4.60
C GLN A 714 -21.38 -19.22 -4.97
N LEU A 715 -20.59 -19.08 -6.04
CA LEU A 715 -19.62 -20.11 -6.44
C LEU A 715 -18.56 -20.36 -5.37
N ILE A 716 -18.03 -19.28 -4.78
CA ILE A 716 -17.06 -19.36 -3.69
C ILE A 716 -17.69 -20.04 -2.47
N SER A 717 -18.92 -19.68 -2.11
CA SER A 717 -19.64 -20.29 -0.97
C SER A 717 -19.85 -21.80 -1.13
N LEU A 718 -20.21 -22.25 -2.34
CA LEU A 718 -20.40 -23.67 -2.64
C LEU A 718 -19.07 -24.45 -2.52
N SER A 719 -17.98 -23.85 -3.00
CA SER A 719 -16.64 -24.44 -2.96
C SER A 719 -16.09 -24.65 -1.54
N GLY A 720 -16.54 -23.85 -0.56
CA GLY A 720 -16.10 -23.94 0.84
C GLY A 720 -16.76 -25.06 1.65
N THR A 721 -17.87 -25.62 1.17
CA THR A 721 -18.63 -26.68 1.90
C THR A 721 -18.11 -28.10 1.66
N ASP A 722 -17.31 -28.32 0.61
CA ASP A 722 -16.71 -29.61 0.26
C ASP A 722 -15.25 -29.39 -0.17
N SER A 723 -14.29 -29.74 0.70
CA SER A 723 -12.85 -29.52 0.47
C SER A 723 -12.31 -30.23 -0.76
N THR A 724 -13.04 -31.19 -1.32
CA THR A 724 -12.68 -31.89 -2.57
C THR A 724 -13.14 -31.16 -3.84
N LYS A 725 -13.93 -30.08 -3.71
CA LYS A 725 -14.53 -29.30 -4.81
C LYS A 725 -14.13 -27.81 -4.83
N GLY A 726 -13.12 -27.44 -4.04
CA GLY A 726 -12.54 -26.10 -4.03
C GLY A 726 -11.90 -25.70 -5.38
N MET A 727 -11.93 -24.41 -5.73
CA MET A 727 -11.17 -23.89 -6.88
C MET A 727 -9.67 -24.11 -6.67
N GLY A 728 -8.94 -24.60 -7.68
CA GLY A 728 -7.49 -24.71 -7.63
C GLY A 728 -6.78 -23.34 -7.65
N LEU A 729 -5.47 -23.34 -7.34
CA LEU A 729 -4.68 -22.10 -7.30
C LEU A 729 -4.61 -21.39 -8.66
N TYR A 730 -4.47 -22.17 -9.73
CA TYR A 730 -4.49 -21.66 -11.10
C TYR A 730 -5.81 -20.97 -11.42
N GLU A 731 -6.94 -21.60 -11.12
CA GLU A 731 -8.27 -21.05 -11.40
C GLU A 731 -8.52 -19.75 -10.62
N ARG A 732 -8.09 -19.68 -9.34
CA ARG A 732 -8.19 -18.46 -8.52
C ARG A 732 -7.38 -17.31 -9.10
N VAL A 733 -6.12 -17.55 -9.46
CA VAL A 733 -5.24 -16.50 -10.00
C VAL A 733 -5.70 -16.06 -11.38
N ARG A 734 -6.13 -17.01 -12.23
CA ARG A 734 -6.69 -16.70 -13.55
C ARG A 734 -7.95 -15.83 -13.45
N LEU A 735 -8.85 -16.15 -12.52
CA LEU A 735 -10.04 -15.32 -12.30
C LEU A 735 -9.68 -13.94 -11.73
N ALA A 736 -8.75 -13.88 -10.78
CA ALA A 736 -8.22 -12.61 -10.28
C ALA A 736 -7.64 -11.75 -11.42
N LYS A 737 -6.93 -12.37 -12.37
CA LYS A 737 -6.44 -11.67 -13.57
C LYS A 737 -7.60 -11.11 -14.39
N TYR A 738 -8.62 -11.91 -14.70
CA TYR A 738 -9.78 -11.44 -15.46
C TYR A 738 -10.48 -10.25 -14.81
N LEU A 739 -10.62 -10.27 -13.48
CA LEU A 739 -11.17 -9.14 -12.71
C LEU A 739 -10.25 -7.91 -12.80
N ALA A 740 -8.93 -8.07 -12.68
CA ALA A 740 -7.98 -6.97 -12.80
C ALA A 740 -7.99 -6.34 -14.19
N THR A 741 -7.94 -7.16 -15.25
CA THR A 741 -7.97 -6.69 -16.63
C THR A 741 -9.30 -5.98 -16.95
N ALA A 742 -10.42 -6.46 -16.40
CA ALA A 742 -11.71 -5.80 -16.53
C ALA A 742 -11.72 -4.38 -15.95
N VAL A 743 -10.99 -4.11 -14.85
CA VAL A 743 -10.85 -2.74 -14.33
C VAL A 743 -10.18 -1.82 -15.37
N LEU A 744 -9.14 -2.28 -16.06
CA LEU A 744 -8.52 -1.49 -17.14
C LEU A 744 -9.49 -1.23 -18.30
N TYR A 745 -10.27 -2.24 -18.71
CA TYR A 745 -11.25 -2.09 -19.79
C TYR A 745 -12.45 -1.20 -19.44
N TYR A 746 -12.96 -1.30 -18.21
CA TYR A 746 -14.29 -0.80 -17.87
C TYR A 746 -14.32 0.27 -16.77
N HIS A 747 -13.18 0.69 -16.20
CA HIS A 747 -13.16 1.84 -15.29
C HIS A 747 -13.79 3.07 -15.97
N ALA A 748 -14.45 3.93 -15.19
CA ALA A 748 -15.14 5.12 -15.70
C ALA A 748 -16.21 4.86 -16.79
N THR A 749 -16.65 3.60 -16.98
CA THR A 749 -17.81 3.26 -17.81
C THR A 749 -19.02 2.94 -16.93
N PRO A 750 -20.27 3.10 -17.43
CA PRO A 750 -21.47 2.71 -16.68
C PRO A 750 -21.56 1.21 -16.37
N TRP A 751 -20.75 0.38 -17.03
CA TRP A 751 -20.71 -1.06 -16.79
C TRP A 751 -20.10 -1.39 -15.43
N LEU A 752 -19.03 -0.68 -15.01
CA LEU A 752 -18.31 -1.00 -13.77
C LEU A 752 -18.75 -0.11 -12.61
N ASN A 753 -19.51 -0.68 -11.68
CA ASN A 753 -19.94 0.01 -10.48
C ASN A 753 -18.74 0.37 -9.57
N LYS A 754 -18.73 1.57 -9.00
CA LYS A 754 -17.70 2.03 -8.06
C LYS A 754 -17.60 1.13 -6.81
N ALA A 755 -18.72 0.57 -6.37
CA ALA A 755 -18.81 -0.30 -5.20
C ALA A 755 -18.99 -1.78 -5.56
N TRP A 756 -18.48 -2.21 -6.73
CA TRP A 756 -18.66 -3.58 -7.22
C TRP A 756 -18.11 -4.64 -6.27
N ARG A 757 -18.79 -5.78 -6.21
CA ARG A 757 -18.47 -6.94 -5.35
C ARG A 757 -18.58 -8.25 -6.14
N SER A 758 -18.26 -9.36 -5.48
CA SER A 758 -18.41 -10.69 -6.04
C SER A 758 -19.86 -11.07 -6.38
N ASP A 759 -20.87 -10.37 -5.85
CA ASP A 759 -22.26 -10.54 -6.26
C ASP A 759 -22.56 -9.98 -7.66
N ASP A 760 -21.78 -8.98 -8.11
CA ASP A 760 -21.97 -8.31 -9.40
C ASP A 760 -21.33 -9.08 -10.57
N VAL A 761 -20.49 -10.07 -10.27
CA VAL A 761 -19.82 -10.94 -11.23
C VAL A 761 -20.58 -12.26 -11.32
N ARG A 762 -21.07 -12.60 -12.51
CA ARG A 762 -21.88 -13.81 -12.77
C ARG A 762 -21.22 -14.77 -13.75
N PHE A 763 -21.58 -16.04 -13.57
CA PHE A 763 -21.21 -17.15 -14.44
C PHE A 763 -22.47 -17.84 -14.91
N PHE A 764 -22.46 -18.31 -16.15
CA PHE A 764 -23.58 -18.99 -16.79
C PHE A 764 -23.17 -20.41 -17.19
N GLY A 765 -23.94 -21.42 -16.78
CA GLY A 765 -23.67 -22.83 -17.08
C GLY A 765 -24.54 -23.78 -16.25
N TYR A 766 -24.32 -25.08 -16.36
CA TYR A 766 -24.99 -26.09 -15.51
C TYR A 766 -24.36 -26.10 -14.12
N HIS A 767 -25.16 -26.02 -13.05
CA HIS A 767 -24.69 -25.90 -11.66
C HIS A 767 -23.56 -26.88 -11.27
N ASP A 768 -23.66 -28.16 -11.61
CA ASP A 768 -22.62 -29.16 -11.30
C ASP A 768 -21.37 -29.05 -12.19
N SER A 769 -21.51 -28.52 -13.41
CA SER A 769 -20.41 -28.35 -14.37
C SER A 769 -19.62 -27.06 -14.14
N LEU A 770 -20.19 -26.03 -13.51
CA LEU A 770 -19.49 -24.77 -13.23
C LEU A 770 -18.27 -24.95 -12.32
N LEU A 771 -18.35 -25.87 -11.34
CA LEU A 771 -17.23 -26.19 -10.45
C LEU A 771 -16.18 -27.10 -11.11
N GLN A 772 -16.60 -27.99 -12.03
CA GLN A 772 -15.71 -28.96 -12.70
C GLN A 772 -15.08 -28.42 -14.00
N GLN A 773 -15.73 -27.49 -14.69
CA GLN A 773 -15.30 -26.91 -15.98
C GLN A 773 -14.96 -25.42 -15.88
N ALA A 774 -14.64 -24.90 -14.69
CA ALA A 774 -14.25 -23.51 -14.46
C ALA A 774 -13.13 -23.01 -15.41
N GLN A 775 -12.37 -23.93 -16.01
CA GLN A 775 -11.33 -23.63 -17.01
C GLN A 775 -11.87 -22.97 -18.30
N HIS A 776 -13.17 -23.06 -18.61
CA HIS A 776 -13.75 -22.57 -19.87
C HIS A 776 -14.92 -21.60 -19.71
N VAL A 777 -15.33 -21.25 -18.49
CA VAL A 777 -16.49 -20.38 -18.25
C VAL A 777 -16.04 -18.92 -18.14
N LEU A 778 -16.58 -18.06 -19.00
CA LEU A 778 -16.29 -16.63 -18.98
C LEU A 778 -17.08 -15.94 -17.85
N PRO A 779 -16.45 -15.06 -17.05
CA PRO A 779 -17.15 -14.22 -16.10
C PRO A 779 -17.80 -13.02 -16.81
N TYR A 780 -18.97 -12.61 -16.31
CA TYR A 780 -19.73 -11.47 -16.80
C TYR A 780 -20.01 -10.49 -15.68
N MET A 781 -19.89 -9.18 -15.94
CA MET A 781 -20.35 -8.14 -15.03
C MET A 781 -21.83 -7.84 -15.26
N THR A 782 -22.56 -7.53 -14.20
CA THR A 782 -24.00 -7.22 -14.27
C THR A 782 -24.23 -5.72 -14.14
N THR A 783 -25.08 -5.16 -15.00
CA THR A 783 -25.62 -3.79 -14.87
C THR A 783 -27.07 -3.75 -15.32
N SER A 784 -27.79 -2.69 -14.93
CA SER A 784 -29.16 -2.46 -15.40
C SER A 784 -29.18 -1.29 -16.39
N ILE A 785 -29.82 -1.49 -17.54
CA ILE A 785 -30.03 -0.47 -18.57
C ILE A 785 -31.46 0.06 -18.41
N GLN A 786 -31.60 1.39 -18.31
CA GLN A 786 -32.87 2.08 -18.14
C GLN A 786 -33.20 2.93 -19.36
N ALA A 787 -34.49 3.04 -19.71
CA ALA A 787 -34.94 3.93 -20.77
C ALA A 787 -34.80 5.41 -20.33
N PRO A 788 -34.57 6.37 -21.25
CA PRO A 788 -34.30 7.77 -20.91
C PRO A 788 -35.38 8.50 -20.09
N ASN A 789 -36.58 7.93 -19.96
CA ASN A 789 -37.75 8.56 -19.36
C ASN A 789 -38.18 7.95 -18.01
N SER A 790 -37.48 6.93 -17.49
CA SER A 790 -37.84 6.32 -16.20
C SER A 790 -37.21 7.08 -15.04
N SER A 791 -37.97 7.96 -14.39
CA SER A 791 -37.57 8.59 -13.12
C SER A 791 -37.76 7.63 -11.96
N VAL A 792 -36.82 6.70 -11.78
CA VAL A 792 -36.66 5.95 -10.53
C VAL A 792 -35.23 6.13 -10.08
N ASN A 793 -35.06 6.90 -9.00
CA ASN A 793 -33.81 7.02 -8.26
C ASN A 793 -33.32 5.61 -7.93
N SER A 794 -32.28 5.13 -8.61
CA SER A 794 -31.53 3.98 -8.12
C SER A 794 -30.88 4.40 -6.80
N GLN A 795 -31.57 4.05 -5.72
CA GLN A 795 -31.06 4.15 -4.36
C GLN A 795 -29.92 3.15 -4.19
N HIS A 796 -28.74 3.46 -4.74
CA HIS A 796 -27.51 2.96 -4.19
C HIS A 796 -26.96 4.06 -3.30
N GLN A 797 -27.36 3.98 -2.03
CA GLN A 797 -26.77 4.74 -0.95
C GLN A 797 -25.25 4.67 -1.11
N SER A 798 -24.62 5.81 -1.41
CA SER A 798 -23.18 5.96 -1.29
C SER A 798 -22.83 5.58 0.14
N SER A 799 -22.33 4.36 0.33
CA SER A 799 -22.19 3.83 1.67
C SER A 799 -21.18 4.70 2.41
N GLU A 800 -21.55 5.08 3.62
CA GLU A 800 -20.91 6.18 4.34
C GLU A 800 -19.39 6.03 4.39
N TYR A 801 -18.83 4.81 4.42
CA TYR A 801 -17.39 4.49 4.51
C TYR A 801 -16.52 4.75 3.26
N HIS A 802 -17.09 5.09 2.10
CA HIS A 802 -16.31 5.38 0.88
C HIS A 802 -15.26 6.50 1.04
N HIS A 803 -15.30 7.28 2.12
CA HIS A 803 -14.31 8.30 2.44
C HIS A 803 -12.97 7.77 2.99
N ILE A 804 -12.92 6.52 3.49
CA ILE A 804 -11.69 5.91 4.02
C ILE A 804 -10.95 5.15 2.90
N ILE A 805 -11.70 4.69 1.91
CA ILE A 805 -11.18 3.92 0.78
C ILE A 805 -10.66 4.89 -0.29
N ARG A 806 -9.36 4.85 -0.57
CA ARG A 806 -8.71 5.69 -1.59
C ARG A 806 -9.31 5.53 -2.99
N ASN A 807 -9.54 4.28 -3.39
CA ASN A 807 -10.18 3.95 -4.66
C ASN A 807 -11.18 2.80 -4.47
N PRO A 808 -12.50 3.08 -4.49
CA PRO A 808 -13.55 2.08 -4.25
C PRO A 808 -13.54 0.89 -5.22
N VAL A 809 -13.21 1.13 -6.50
CA VAL A 809 -13.12 0.08 -7.53
C VAL A 809 -11.99 -0.88 -7.20
N LEU A 810 -10.80 -0.35 -6.89
CA LEU A 810 -9.64 -1.16 -6.53
C LEU A 810 -9.81 -1.87 -5.18
N PHE A 811 -10.51 -1.26 -4.24
CA PHE A 811 -10.84 -1.90 -2.98
C PHE A 811 -11.79 -3.09 -3.18
N GLY A 812 -12.86 -2.93 -3.97
CA GLY A 812 -13.74 -4.03 -4.34
C GLY A 812 -12.98 -5.17 -5.03
N LEU A 813 -12.03 -4.83 -5.90
CA LEU A 813 -11.12 -5.81 -6.52
C LEU A 813 -10.28 -6.55 -5.47
N GLY A 814 -9.65 -5.82 -4.55
CA GLY A 814 -8.84 -6.39 -3.47
C GLY A 814 -9.65 -7.30 -2.55
N VAL A 815 -10.90 -6.95 -2.25
CA VAL A 815 -11.83 -7.80 -1.49
C VAL A 815 -12.12 -9.10 -2.25
N MET A 816 -12.45 -9.03 -3.55
CA MET A 816 -12.68 -10.25 -4.33
C MET A 816 -11.44 -11.15 -4.39
N PHE A 817 -10.23 -10.58 -4.42
CA PHE A 817 -9.00 -11.37 -4.33
C PHE A 817 -8.84 -12.06 -2.97
N LEU A 818 -9.24 -11.42 -1.87
CA LEU A 818 -9.31 -12.07 -0.56
C LEU A 818 -10.30 -13.23 -0.57
N GLU A 819 -11.50 -13.02 -1.13
CA GLU A 819 -12.54 -14.06 -1.21
C GLU A 819 -12.06 -15.27 -2.01
N LEU A 820 -11.32 -15.03 -3.11
CA LEU A 820 -10.66 -16.10 -3.88
C LEU A 820 -9.56 -16.80 -3.09
N ALA A 821 -8.74 -16.05 -2.35
CA ALA A 821 -7.66 -16.62 -1.53
C ALA A 821 -8.21 -17.55 -0.43
N TYR A 822 -9.25 -17.10 0.27
CA TYR A 822 -9.86 -17.82 1.39
C TYR A 822 -10.94 -18.82 0.98
N GLN A 823 -11.43 -18.76 -0.26
CA GLN A 823 -12.59 -19.52 -0.75
C GLN A 823 -13.83 -19.35 0.14
N ALA A 824 -14.05 -18.13 0.61
CA ALA A 824 -15.26 -17.76 1.32
C ALA A 824 -15.58 -16.28 1.02
N PRO A 825 -16.86 -15.90 0.89
CA PRO A 825 -17.23 -14.49 0.82
C PRO A 825 -16.72 -13.73 2.05
N LEU A 826 -16.40 -12.46 1.90
CA LEU A 826 -15.77 -11.67 2.97
C LEU A 826 -16.64 -11.65 4.22
N ARG A 827 -17.97 -11.62 4.04
CA ARG A 827 -18.97 -11.67 5.12
C ARG A 827 -18.86 -12.92 5.98
N ALA A 828 -18.54 -14.07 5.39
CA ALA A 828 -18.35 -15.32 6.13
C ALA A 828 -17.04 -15.35 6.92
N LEU A 829 -16.10 -14.45 6.61
CA LEU A 829 -14.79 -14.33 7.27
C LEU A 829 -14.76 -13.22 8.34
N GLN A 830 -15.88 -12.52 8.53
CA GLN A 830 -16.00 -11.44 9.52
C GLN A 830 -15.95 -12.01 10.94
N GLN A 831 -15.27 -11.28 11.83
CA GLN A 831 -15.20 -11.61 13.25
C GLN A 831 -15.87 -10.50 14.08
N PRO A 832 -16.31 -10.79 15.31
CA PRO A 832 -16.91 -9.78 16.18
C PRO A 832 -16.00 -8.56 16.45
N VAL A 833 -14.68 -8.74 16.39
CA VAL A 833 -13.69 -7.65 16.51
C VAL A 833 -13.72 -6.68 15.33
N ASP A 834 -14.23 -7.12 14.17
CA ASP A 834 -14.36 -6.28 12.96
C ASP A 834 -15.63 -5.40 13.01
N LEU A 835 -16.53 -5.63 13.99
CA LEU A 835 -17.78 -4.90 14.18
C LEU A 835 -17.70 -4.06 15.46
N GLY A 836 -17.43 -2.75 15.35
CA GLY A 836 -17.51 -1.83 16.48
C GLY A 836 -18.95 -1.69 17.01
N LYS A 837 -19.12 -1.30 18.29
CA LYS A 837 -20.45 -1.03 18.86
C LYS A 837 -21.12 0.13 18.10
N GLY A 838 -22.14 -0.19 17.30
CA GLY A 838 -22.97 0.79 16.58
C GLY A 838 -22.51 1.11 15.14
N GLU A 839 -21.59 0.33 14.56
CA GLU A 839 -21.07 0.57 13.20
C GLU A 839 -21.94 -0.07 12.10
N THR A 840 -21.90 0.52 10.90
CA THR A 840 -22.61 0.01 9.71
C THR A 840 -21.82 -1.13 9.03
N GLN A 841 -22.52 -2.01 8.30
CA GLN A 841 -21.94 -3.18 7.61
C GLN A 841 -20.71 -2.87 6.73
N GLY A 842 -20.62 -1.64 6.24
CA GLY A 842 -19.51 -1.19 5.39
C GLY A 842 -18.16 -1.04 6.09
N PHE A 843 -18.16 -0.69 7.38
CA PHE A 843 -16.94 -0.64 8.18
C PHE A 843 -16.40 -2.04 8.48
N ALA A 844 -17.32 -2.99 8.69
CA ALA A 844 -16.97 -4.39 8.90
C ALA A 844 -16.15 -4.96 7.72
N ASP A 845 -16.60 -4.70 6.49
CA ASP A 845 -15.89 -5.16 5.30
C ASP A 845 -14.47 -4.57 5.20
N TYR A 846 -14.29 -3.29 5.54
CA TYR A 846 -12.99 -2.63 5.59
C TYR A 846 -12.04 -3.30 6.60
N PHE A 847 -12.47 -3.44 7.86
CA PHE A 847 -11.63 -4.02 8.90
C PHE A 847 -11.34 -5.50 8.68
N THR A 848 -12.34 -6.26 8.23
CA THR A 848 -12.15 -7.67 7.85
C THR A 848 -11.13 -7.80 6.73
N ALA A 849 -11.21 -6.99 5.67
CA ALA A 849 -10.26 -7.05 4.57
C ALA A 849 -8.81 -6.78 5.01
N HIS A 850 -8.60 -5.74 5.82
CA HIS A 850 -7.28 -5.38 6.33
C HIS A 850 -6.72 -6.36 7.36
N ARG A 851 -7.57 -7.06 8.12
CA ARG A 851 -7.13 -8.15 9.01
C ARG A 851 -6.68 -9.39 8.24
N LEU A 852 -7.38 -9.72 7.16
CA LEU A 852 -7.15 -10.95 6.41
C LEU A 852 -5.93 -10.87 5.48
N VAL A 853 -5.64 -9.70 4.89
CA VAL A 853 -4.57 -9.56 3.88
C VAL A 853 -3.22 -10.10 4.36
N ASP A 854 -2.86 -9.91 5.63
CA ASP A 854 -1.56 -10.35 6.15
C ASP A 854 -1.33 -11.85 6.16
N HIS A 855 -2.40 -12.65 6.13
CA HIS A 855 -2.32 -14.10 6.20
C HIS A 855 -2.47 -14.78 4.82
N THR A 856 -2.83 -14.01 3.77
CA THR A 856 -3.06 -14.53 2.41
C THR A 856 -1.85 -15.18 1.75
N TYR A 857 -0.63 -14.81 2.14
CA TYR A 857 0.60 -15.41 1.60
C TYR A 857 0.70 -16.91 1.87
N ARG A 858 0.02 -17.40 2.93
CA ARG A 858 -0.06 -18.83 3.26
C ARG A 858 -1.08 -19.59 2.40
N MET A 859 -2.02 -18.86 1.79
CA MET A 859 -3.13 -19.44 1.03
C MET A 859 -2.82 -19.54 -0.47
N VAL A 860 -2.11 -18.56 -1.04
CA VAL A 860 -1.77 -18.52 -2.48
C VAL A 860 -0.27 -18.30 -2.70
N SER A 861 0.24 -17.08 -2.51
CA SER A 861 1.66 -16.77 -2.60
C SER A 861 1.98 -15.41 -1.99
N LYS A 862 3.26 -15.13 -1.75
CA LYS A 862 3.73 -13.81 -1.29
C LYS A 862 3.42 -12.72 -2.33
N SER A 863 3.62 -13.00 -3.60
CA SER A 863 3.32 -12.07 -4.69
C SER A 863 1.82 -11.76 -4.77
N PHE A 864 0.96 -12.76 -4.56
CA PHE A 864 -0.49 -12.57 -4.51
C PHE A 864 -0.91 -11.69 -3.32
N LYS A 865 -0.30 -11.87 -2.13
CA LYS A 865 -0.48 -10.97 -0.98
C LYS A 865 -0.15 -9.52 -1.35
N ILE A 866 1.01 -9.29 -1.97
CA ILE A 866 1.47 -7.95 -2.34
C ILE A 866 0.47 -7.29 -3.29
N ILE A 867 -0.02 -8.04 -4.29
CA ILE A 867 -1.04 -7.59 -5.23
C ILE A 867 -2.33 -7.18 -4.51
N ILE A 868 -2.84 -8.03 -3.60
CA ILE A 868 -4.03 -7.73 -2.79
C ILE A 868 -3.82 -6.44 -1.99
N SER A 869 -2.68 -6.32 -1.31
CA SER A 869 -2.34 -5.16 -0.49
C SER A 869 -2.34 -3.88 -1.33
N LYS A 870 -1.71 -3.89 -2.52
CA LYS A 870 -1.69 -2.73 -3.43
C LYS A 870 -3.10 -2.34 -3.87
N CYS A 871 -3.97 -3.30 -4.18
CA CYS A 871 -5.38 -3.04 -4.55
C CYS A 871 -6.20 -2.46 -3.38
N LEU A 872 -6.14 -3.06 -2.18
CA LEU A 872 -6.90 -2.60 -1.00
C LEU A 872 -6.49 -1.18 -0.57
N HIS A 873 -5.19 -0.87 -0.62
CA HIS A 873 -4.66 0.40 -0.16
C HIS A 873 -4.55 1.46 -1.27
N CYS A 874 -4.73 1.08 -2.54
CA CYS A 874 -4.42 1.91 -3.71
C CYS A 874 -2.99 2.49 -3.60
N ASP A 875 -2.01 1.62 -3.31
CA ASP A 875 -0.61 1.99 -3.07
C ASP A 875 0.26 1.71 -4.30
N PHE A 876 0.11 2.58 -5.30
CA PHE A 876 0.81 2.52 -6.58
C PHE A 876 1.78 3.71 -6.79
N GLY A 877 2.01 4.53 -5.75
CA GLY A 877 2.90 5.71 -5.85
C GLY A 877 2.32 6.90 -6.64
N HIS A 878 1.02 6.86 -6.95
CA HIS A 878 0.31 7.89 -7.73
C HIS A 878 -0.95 8.39 -7.00
N ASP A 879 -1.67 9.33 -7.62
CA ASP A 879 -3.00 9.74 -7.15
C ASP A 879 -3.96 8.53 -7.12
N SER A 880 -5.14 8.69 -6.49
CA SER A 880 -6.13 7.60 -6.37
C SER A 880 -7.15 7.58 -7.51
N ASP A 881 -7.00 8.44 -8.52
CA ASP A 881 -7.91 8.52 -9.66
C ASP A 881 -7.46 7.54 -10.75
N PHE A 882 -8.23 6.48 -10.95
CA PHE A 882 -7.92 5.47 -11.95
C PHE A 882 -8.05 5.98 -13.40
N ALA A 883 -8.57 7.19 -13.62
CA ALA A 883 -8.48 7.87 -14.92
C ALA A 883 -7.05 8.36 -15.23
N SER A 884 -6.17 8.44 -14.23
CA SER A 884 -4.76 8.83 -14.37
C SER A 884 -3.98 7.77 -15.15
N PRO A 885 -3.35 8.11 -16.29
CA PRO A 885 -2.54 7.15 -17.06
C PRO A 885 -1.40 6.55 -16.25
N ALA A 886 -0.83 7.31 -15.31
CA ALA A 886 0.26 6.84 -14.45
C ALA A 886 -0.22 5.73 -13.50
N LEU A 887 -1.41 5.88 -12.91
CA LEU A 887 -2.00 4.84 -12.06
C LEU A 887 -2.39 3.60 -12.89
N GLN A 888 -2.94 3.77 -14.09
CA GLN A 888 -3.26 2.65 -14.98
C GLN A 888 -2.01 1.85 -15.37
N GLU A 889 -0.91 2.55 -15.67
CA GLU A 889 0.37 1.94 -16.03
C GLU A 889 0.96 1.17 -14.84
N ALA A 890 1.05 1.81 -13.67
CA ALA A 890 1.50 1.14 -12.45
C ALA A 890 0.62 -0.07 -12.10
N PHE A 891 -0.70 0.05 -12.19
CA PHE A 891 -1.63 -1.05 -11.94
C PHE A 891 -1.42 -2.21 -12.93
N TYR A 892 -1.23 -1.93 -14.22
CA TYR A 892 -0.97 -2.97 -15.20
C TYR A 892 0.30 -3.78 -14.87
N TYR A 893 1.41 -3.11 -14.59
CA TYR A 893 2.68 -3.77 -14.28
C TYR A 893 2.64 -4.49 -12.92
N ASP A 894 2.08 -3.85 -11.89
CA ASP A 894 2.11 -4.38 -10.53
C ASP A 894 1.05 -5.45 -10.27
N VAL A 895 -0.11 -5.37 -10.92
CA VAL A 895 -1.26 -6.25 -10.69
C VAL A 895 -1.46 -7.21 -11.85
N VAL A 896 -1.70 -6.71 -13.07
CA VAL A 896 -2.06 -7.58 -14.21
C VAL A 896 -0.89 -8.48 -14.60
N MET A 897 0.30 -7.92 -14.84
CA MET A 897 1.48 -8.72 -15.16
C MET A 897 1.91 -9.60 -13.98
N GLY A 898 1.78 -9.11 -12.74
CA GLY A 898 2.02 -9.93 -11.54
C GLY A 898 1.12 -11.16 -11.47
N LEU A 899 -0.17 -11.02 -11.81
CA LEU A 899 -1.13 -12.12 -11.88
C LEU A 899 -0.88 -13.03 -13.09
N GLU A 900 -0.46 -12.49 -14.24
CA GLU A 900 -0.08 -13.29 -15.41
C GLU A 900 1.12 -14.20 -15.12
N ASN A 901 2.14 -13.66 -14.45
CA ASN A 901 3.31 -14.44 -14.03
C ASN A 901 2.90 -15.56 -13.08
N LEU A 902 2.08 -15.24 -12.06
CA LEU A 902 1.55 -16.26 -11.15
C LEU A 902 0.69 -17.31 -11.85
N GLU A 903 -0.16 -16.89 -12.80
CA GLU A 903 -0.99 -17.81 -13.58
C GLU A 903 -0.11 -18.78 -14.38
N LYS A 904 0.95 -18.28 -15.04
CA LYS A 904 1.91 -19.10 -15.78
C LYS A 904 2.57 -20.12 -14.85
N VAL A 905 3.07 -19.69 -13.70
CA VAL A 905 3.69 -20.56 -12.70
C VAL A 905 2.71 -21.66 -12.24
N PHE A 906 1.48 -21.29 -11.88
CA PHE A 906 0.49 -22.27 -11.41
C PHE A 906 -0.01 -23.20 -12.53
N ARG A 907 -0.03 -22.73 -13.79
CA ARG A 907 -0.34 -23.56 -14.96
C ARG A 907 0.73 -24.63 -15.18
N GLU A 908 2.01 -24.25 -15.12
CA GLU A 908 3.13 -25.19 -15.22
C GLU A 908 3.08 -26.25 -14.10
N LEU A 909 2.77 -25.83 -12.87
CA LEU A 909 2.62 -26.74 -11.74
C LEU A 909 1.42 -27.72 -11.87
N GLN A 910 0.35 -27.33 -12.55
CA GLN A 910 -0.79 -28.21 -12.89
C GLN A 910 -0.43 -29.21 -13.99
N LEU A 911 0.31 -28.80 -15.02
CA LEU A 911 0.75 -29.68 -16.12
C LEU A 911 1.70 -30.77 -15.62
N ASP A 912 2.59 -30.46 -14.68
CA ASP A 912 3.49 -31.43 -14.02
C ASP A 912 2.74 -32.56 -13.28
N ASP A 913 1.49 -32.31 -12.85
CA ASP A 913 0.64 -33.28 -12.16
C ASP A 913 -0.22 -34.12 -13.14
N LEU A 914 -0.37 -33.69 -14.40
CA LEU A 914 -1.22 -34.34 -15.42
C LEU A 914 -0.47 -35.30 -16.34
N ASP A 915 0.86 -35.30 -16.36
CA ASP A 915 1.64 -36.14 -17.28
C ASP A 915 1.61 -37.62 -16.82
N PRO A 916 0.85 -38.50 -17.52
CA PRO A 916 0.85 -39.92 -17.23
C PRO A 916 2.11 -40.51 -17.86
N THR A 917 3.04 -40.98 -17.04
CA THR A 917 4.06 -41.91 -17.55
C THR A 917 3.33 -43.08 -18.22
N PRO A 918 3.58 -43.38 -19.51
CA PRO A 918 3.12 -44.64 -20.08
C PRO A 918 3.74 -45.77 -19.27
N VAL A 919 2.89 -46.74 -18.93
CA VAL A 919 3.20 -47.95 -18.15
C VAL A 919 4.31 -48.76 -18.80
#